data_AF-A0A1Y4UH44-F1
#
_entry.id   AF-A0A1Y4UH44-F1
#
_cell.length_a   1.000
_cell.length_b   1.000
_cell.length_c   1.000
_cell.angle_alpha   90.00
_cell.angle_beta   90.00
_cell.angle_gamma   90.00
#
_symmetry.space_group_name_H-M   'P 1'
#
loop_
_entity.id
_entity.type
_entity.pdbx_description
1 polymer ?
#
loop_
_entity_poly.entity_id
_entity_poly.type
_entity_poly.pdbx_seq_one_letter_code
_entity_poly.pdbx_strand_id
1 'polypeptide(L)'
;MKRKLLSLLTAAGLCLGLTGYAGAASFPDVSDADTALAVEVLSGLGIVSGGSDGNYYPDQGLTRAQFCKLAVLAGGHGDQVSGSAYRTLFSDVAGSHWAAPYINLACEEGLVSGYGNGTFGPDDPVTVGQAVTVVLRLLGYTTDQVGPFWPEDYMALGEQLGLLEGVSGDPDHALTRGEAALLLYALLGQSDSAGRDYIDNLCASKVENAVLLDADAESGDGTEGMVEVYANQNLSWYEPAAELEGLAGSRGTLLLDQSGRVSGFLPDDTVRYTLIPESVTANRINSSYAVSSTTPVVVGDTLTTFENCWYDLESCSQLTLYYNQSGNLELVAATERTAYAGVTLTGYYESASPNTAAPDTITLLGMELEVEESAVDSLSGCSVGDKITVTLNGDGAVISAAAGGQTTLYGVLGEGQVELTCGLTARGTISGSAGAGDLVKVTSSGVGKLSVSQVSGGSSLDLNVSEGTLGSIPLADNVRIYERAGTSVVTEIDLEDIQSATVKASDIDFYVTDSNGLVSVLLLDDVTGSAYTYGLLTMGSRTEGSGGMTYTNRTVSVENGGGTTQEYITGQSGRTGTMGGIAVSSEGKAVSLVTLSQAEDVSQSAFDGLDAVVIDGVRVPISDTAEGYNSDTEQWVTLSQARAYSDTFAVYYSGTLGVDAVVRVVAAE
;
A
#
# COMPACT_ATOMS: atom_id res chain seq x y z
N MET A 1 62.01 -2.32 32.65
CA MET A 1 63.17 -2.35 31.73
C MET A 1 62.75 -3.03 30.43
N LYS A 2 63.07 -2.40 29.28
CA LYS A 2 63.22 -2.94 27.91
C LYS A 2 62.02 -3.71 27.30
N ARG A 3 61.18 -3.13 26.43
CA ARG A 3 61.35 -2.81 24.99
C ARG A 3 61.79 -3.98 24.08
N LYS A 4 60.83 -4.37 23.21
CA LYS A 4 60.91 -4.66 21.76
C LYS A 4 61.54 -5.99 21.31
N LEU A 5 60.71 -6.83 20.67
CA LEU A 5 60.89 -7.15 19.25
C LEU A 5 59.54 -7.06 18.52
N LEU A 6 59.60 -6.47 17.34
CA LEU A 6 58.55 -6.06 16.42
C LEU A 6 58.62 -6.96 15.18
N SER A 7 57.54 -7.00 14.39
CA SER A 7 57.43 -7.33 12.94
C SER A 7 56.71 -8.65 12.61
N LEU A 8 55.84 -8.76 11.60
CA LEU A 8 55.28 -7.83 10.59
C LEU A 8 54.18 -8.59 9.81
N LEU A 9 53.12 -7.88 9.38
CA LEU A 9 52.21 -8.13 8.23
C LEU A 9 51.41 -9.46 8.21
N THR A 10 50.09 -9.50 8.02
CA THR A 10 49.29 -8.84 6.98
C THR A 10 47.80 -8.92 7.37
N ALA A 11 47.06 -7.81 7.21
CA ALA A 11 45.61 -7.80 7.24
C ALA A 11 45.06 -8.35 5.91
N ALA A 12 44.15 -9.32 5.95
CA ALA A 12 43.25 -9.66 4.85
C ALA A 12 42.07 -10.49 5.38
N GLY A 13 40.90 -9.87 5.38
CA GLY A 13 39.60 -10.51 5.14
C GLY A 13 39.20 -11.68 6.03
N LEU A 14 38.66 -11.38 7.22
CA LEU A 14 37.69 -12.25 7.87
C LEU A 14 36.42 -11.44 8.19
N CYS A 15 35.87 -10.81 7.16
CA CYS A 15 34.43 -10.53 7.10
C CYS A 15 33.82 -11.78 6.44
N LEU A 16 33.54 -12.82 7.23
CA LEU A 16 32.57 -13.81 6.79
C LEU A 16 31.21 -13.14 6.88
N GLY A 17 30.54 -13.10 5.72
CA GLY A 17 29.39 -12.27 5.44
C GLY A 17 28.23 -12.51 6.41
N LEU A 18 27.81 -11.41 7.04
CA LEU A 18 26.40 -11.12 7.13
C LEU A 18 25.97 -10.83 5.69
N THR A 19 25.42 -11.83 5.00
CA THR A 19 24.56 -11.56 3.85
C THR A 19 23.38 -10.79 4.42
N GLY A 20 23.33 -9.49 4.14
CA GLY A 20 22.10 -8.73 4.30
C GLY A 20 21.03 -9.45 3.50
N TYR A 21 19.93 -9.78 4.18
CA TYR A 21 18.72 -10.23 3.54
C TYR A 21 18.23 -9.04 2.71
N ALA A 22 18.22 -9.22 1.39
CA ALA A 22 17.58 -8.28 0.50
C ALA A 22 16.10 -8.68 0.48
N GLY A 23 15.26 -7.94 1.20
CA GLY A 23 13.82 -7.98 0.96
C GLY A 23 13.57 -7.49 -0.47
N ALA A 24 13.08 -8.40 -1.31
CA ALA A 24 12.32 -8.19 -2.56
C ALA A 24 12.20 -9.56 -3.27
N ALA A 25 11.04 -9.95 -3.84
CA ALA A 25 10.30 -9.05 -4.71
C ALA A 25 8.84 -9.49 -4.96
N SER A 26 7.93 -8.51 -4.86
CA SER A 26 6.94 -8.36 -5.91
C SER A 26 7.68 -8.10 -7.23
N PHE A 27 7.44 -8.94 -8.24
CA PHE A 27 8.14 -8.83 -9.51
C PHE A 27 7.63 -7.60 -10.28
N PRO A 28 8.48 -6.58 -10.59
CA PRO A 28 8.00 -5.30 -11.12
C PRO A 28 7.32 -5.40 -12.49
N ASP A 29 7.60 -6.46 -13.25
CA ASP A 29 7.05 -6.74 -14.57
C ASP A 29 5.81 -7.65 -14.55
N VAL A 30 5.25 -7.93 -13.36
CA VAL A 30 3.99 -8.66 -13.19
C VAL A 30 2.94 -7.71 -12.64
N SER A 31 2.06 -7.20 -13.51
CA SER A 31 1.00 -6.25 -13.14
C SER A 31 -0.36 -6.89 -12.89
N ASP A 32 -0.56 -8.12 -13.38
CA ASP A 32 -1.81 -8.88 -13.20
C ASP A 32 -1.84 -9.48 -11.78
N ALA A 33 -2.92 -9.23 -11.04
CA ALA A 33 -3.00 -9.59 -9.62
C ALA A 33 -2.96 -11.10 -9.38
N ASP A 34 -3.67 -11.87 -10.21
CA ASP A 34 -3.73 -13.34 -10.10
C ASP A 34 -2.36 -13.96 -10.42
N THR A 35 -1.70 -13.46 -11.47
CA THR A 35 -0.35 -13.87 -11.83
C THR A 35 0.66 -13.47 -10.75
N ALA A 36 0.55 -12.27 -10.18
CA ALA A 36 1.44 -11.81 -9.11
C ALA A 36 1.32 -12.71 -7.88
N LEU A 37 0.10 -13.04 -7.45
CA LEU A 37 -0.16 -13.95 -6.35
C LEU A 37 0.40 -15.36 -6.62
N ALA A 38 0.13 -15.92 -7.80
CA ALA A 38 0.61 -17.23 -8.19
C ALA A 38 2.14 -17.29 -8.19
N VAL A 39 2.80 -16.26 -8.72
CA VAL A 39 4.25 -16.17 -8.76
C VAL A 39 4.84 -16.02 -7.36
N GLU A 40 4.26 -15.19 -6.50
CA GLU A 40 4.69 -14.99 -5.11
C GLU A 40 4.67 -16.33 -4.34
N VAL A 41 3.54 -17.04 -4.39
CA VAL A 41 3.36 -18.34 -3.71
C VAL A 41 4.34 -19.38 -4.24
N LEU A 42 4.45 -19.51 -5.56
CA LEU A 42 5.36 -20.48 -6.18
C LEU A 42 6.83 -20.13 -5.96
N SER A 43 7.17 -18.85 -5.81
CA SER A 43 8.53 -18.38 -5.50
C SER A 43 8.87 -18.72 -4.06
N GLY A 44 7.96 -18.46 -3.11
CA GLY A 44 8.10 -18.87 -1.71
C GLY A 44 8.28 -20.38 -1.55
N LEU A 45 7.61 -21.18 -2.39
CA LEU A 45 7.79 -22.64 -2.45
C LEU A 45 9.08 -23.09 -3.17
N GLY A 46 9.85 -22.16 -3.74
CA GLY A 46 11.06 -22.45 -4.53
C GLY A 46 10.80 -23.15 -5.87
N ILE A 47 9.56 -23.14 -6.36
CA ILE A 47 9.16 -23.79 -7.62
C ILE A 47 9.54 -22.90 -8.80
N VAL A 48 9.27 -21.60 -8.70
CA VAL A 48 9.65 -20.59 -9.71
C VAL A 48 10.73 -19.66 -9.19
N SER A 49 11.37 -18.92 -10.09
CA SER A 49 12.34 -17.88 -9.74
C SER A 49 12.38 -16.82 -10.84
N GLY A 50 12.65 -15.57 -10.48
CA GLY A 50 12.92 -14.47 -11.41
C GLY A 50 14.32 -14.48 -12.02
N GLY A 51 14.59 -13.48 -12.85
CA GLY A 51 15.90 -13.17 -13.38
C GLY A 51 16.78 -12.44 -12.37
N SER A 52 18.08 -12.32 -12.68
CA SER A 52 19.04 -11.60 -11.84
C SER A 52 18.81 -10.09 -11.74
N ASP A 53 17.90 -9.56 -12.55
CA ASP A 53 17.49 -8.15 -12.59
C ASP A 53 16.18 -7.88 -11.84
N GLY A 54 15.63 -8.87 -11.14
CA GLY A 54 14.42 -8.74 -10.33
C GLY A 54 13.11 -8.95 -11.09
N ASN A 55 13.15 -9.14 -12.41
CA ASN A 55 11.97 -9.38 -13.25
C ASN A 55 11.58 -10.87 -13.31
N TYR A 56 10.30 -11.18 -13.45
CA TYR A 56 9.78 -12.54 -13.62
C TYR A 56 9.72 -13.01 -15.07
N TYR A 57 9.48 -12.10 -16.01
CA TYR A 57 9.23 -12.32 -17.44
C TYR A 57 7.98 -13.15 -17.75
N PRO A 58 6.77 -12.71 -17.36
CA PRO A 58 5.55 -13.52 -17.48
C PRO A 58 5.24 -13.93 -18.93
N ASP A 59 5.44 -13.04 -19.91
CA ASP A 59 5.12 -13.30 -21.33
C ASP A 59 6.14 -14.20 -22.05
N GLN A 60 7.25 -14.55 -21.41
CA GLN A 60 8.27 -15.37 -22.07
C GLN A 60 7.83 -16.82 -22.16
N GLY A 61 7.86 -17.38 -23.39
CA GLY A 61 7.59 -18.79 -23.63
C GLY A 61 8.56 -19.74 -22.93
N LEU A 62 8.04 -20.83 -22.38
CA LEU A 62 8.82 -21.88 -21.72
C LEU A 62 9.24 -22.98 -22.69
N THR A 63 10.44 -23.50 -22.47
CA THR A 63 10.90 -24.74 -23.10
C THR A 63 10.42 -25.97 -22.34
N ARG A 64 10.37 -27.12 -23.00
CA ARG A 64 10.06 -28.42 -22.37
C ARG A 64 11.00 -28.75 -21.22
N ALA A 65 12.29 -28.43 -21.34
CA ALA A 65 13.26 -28.62 -20.27
C ALA A 65 12.96 -27.75 -19.03
N GLN A 66 12.60 -26.49 -19.24
CA GLN A 66 12.22 -25.58 -18.14
C GLN A 66 10.95 -26.05 -17.45
N PHE A 67 9.92 -26.43 -18.21
CA PHE A 67 8.68 -26.92 -17.62
C PHE A 67 8.87 -28.25 -16.88
N CYS A 68 9.76 -29.15 -17.33
CA CYS A 68 10.13 -30.35 -16.55
C CYS A 68 10.71 -30.02 -15.19
N LYS A 69 11.58 -29.00 -15.11
CA LYS A 69 12.09 -28.53 -13.82
C LYS A 69 10.94 -28.08 -12.92
N LEU A 70 10.02 -27.25 -13.43
CA LEU A 70 8.88 -26.77 -12.66
C LEU A 70 7.99 -27.93 -12.17
N ALA A 71 7.67 -28.89 -13.04
CA ALA A 71 6.84 -30.04 -12.68
C ALA A 71 7.47 -30.93 -11.60
N VAL A 72 8.80 -31.15 -11.65
CA VAL A 72 9.53 -31.91 -10.62
C VAL A 72 9.50 -31.20 -9.27
N LEU A 73 9.66 -29.87 -9.27
CA LEU A 73 9.61 -29.07 -8.04
C LEU A 73 8.19 -29.02 -7.46
N ALA A 74 7.18 -28.78 -8.32
CA ALA A 74 5.78 -28.78 -7.94
C ALA A 74 5.29 -30.16 -7.44
N GLY A 75 5.92 -31.25 -7.89
CA GLY A 75 5.67 -32.59 -7.35
C GLY A 75 6.36 -32.90 -6.01
N GLY A 76 7.12 -31.97 -5.44
CA GLY A 76 7.85 -32.21 -4.18
C GLY A 76 9.10 -33.08 -4.33
N HIS A 77 9.59 -33.28 -5.56
CA HIS A 77 10.72 -34.18 -5.85
C HIS A 77 12.07 -33.46 -5.95
N GLY A 78 12.17 -32.20 -5.49
CA GLY A 78 13.39 -31.38 -5.60
C GLY A 78 14.65 -32.02 -5.00
N ASP A 79 14.53 -32.64 -3.83
CA ASP A 79 15.65 -33.32 -3.15
C ASP A 79 16.16 -34.56 -3.89
N GLN A 80 15.36 -35.12 -4.79
CA GLN A 80 15.70 -36.33 -5.55
C GLN A 80 16.48 -36.02 -6.84
N VAL A 81 16.46 -34.76 -7.30
CA VAL A 81 17.07 -34.31 -8.56
C VAL A 81 18.55 -34.70 -8.66
N SER A 82 19.30 -34.53 -7.56
CA SER A 82 20.74 -34.86 -7.53
C SER A 82 21.01 -36.35 -7.76
N GLY A 83 20.09 -37.23 -7.34
CA GLY A 83 20.19 -38.68 -7.55
C GLY A 83 19.95 -39.10 -9.01
N SER A 84 19.18 -38.31 -9.76
CA SER A 84 18.84 -38.57 -11.17
C SER A 84 19.82 -37.91 -12.16
N ALA A 85 20.96 -37.38 -11.68
CA ALA A 85 22.02 -36.77 -12.49
C ALA A 85 22.90 -37.79 -13.25
N TYR A 86 22.27 -38.78 -13.89
CA TYR A 86 22.91 -39.79 -14.72
C TYR A 86 22.66 -39.54 -16.22
N ARG A 87 23.28 -40.35 -17.08
CA ARG A 87 23.15 -40.21 -18.54
C ARG A 87 21.71 -40.45 -19.00
N THR A 88 21.15 -39.49 -19.72
CA THR A 88 19.78 -39.57 -20.24
C THR A 88 19.63 -40.67 -21.31
N LEU A 89 18.39 -41.12 -21.52
CA LEU A 89 18.00 -42.02 -22.60
C LEU A 89 17.88 -41.31 -23.96
N PHE A 90 17.94 -39.97 -23.97
CA PHE A 90 17.68 -39.14 -25.13
C PHE A 90 18.99 -38.64 -25.76
N SER A 91 19.10 -38.78 -27.08
CA SER A 91 20.33 -38.48 -27.80
C SER A 91 20.67 -36.98 -27.90
N ASP A 92 19.67 -36.12 -27.74
CA ASP A 92 19.73 -34.66 -27.77
C ASP A 92 19.90 -34.02 -26.39
N VAL A 93 19.87 -34.80 -25.30
CA VAL A 93 20.11 -34.29 -23.94
C VAL A 93 21.44 -34.82 -23.43
N ALA A 94 22.48 -33.98 -23.53
CA ALA A 94 23.81 -34.30 -23.00
C ALA A 94 23.75 -34.53 -21.48
N GLY A 95 24.55 -35.47 -20.96
CA GLY A 95 24.59 -35.73 -19.50
C GLY A 95 25.09 -34.54 -18.67
N SER A 96 25.76 -33.57 -19.29
CA SER A 96 26.16 -32.30 -18.67
C SER A 96 25.13 -31.18 -18.82
N HIS A 97 24.00 -31.43 -19.48
CA HIS A 97 22.94 -30.45 -19.64
C HIS A 97 22.26 -30.21 -18.29
N TRP A 98 22.00 -28.95 -17.93
CA TRP A 98 21.43 -28.58 -16.64
C TRP A 98 20.08 -29.25 -16.37
N ALA A 99 19.29 -29.47 -17.42
CA ALA A 99 17.98 -30.10 -17.32
C ALA A 99 18.02 -31.65 -17.31
N ALA A 100 19.17 -32.27 -17.56
CA ALA A 100 19.29 -33.73 -17.60
C ALA A 100 18.72 -34.43 -16.35
N PRO A 101 19.07 -34.03 -15.10
CA PRO A 101 18.49 -34.67 -13.92
C PRO A 101 16.98 -34.49 -13.80
N TYR A 102 16.44 -33.32 -14.14
CA TYR A 102 15.01 -33.04 -14.11
C TYR A 102 14.24 -33.86 -15.14
N ILE A 103 14.76 -33.93 -16.37
CA ILE A 103 14.16 -34.73 -17.45
C ILE A 103 14.16 -36.22 -17.08
N ASN A 104 15.26 -36.73 -16.53
CA ASN A 104 15.35 -38.12 -16.10
C ASN A 104 14.31 -38.42 -15.02
N LEU A 105 14.25 -37.60 -13.97
CA LEU A 105 13.32 -37.78 -12.86
C LEU A 105 11.86 -37.67 -13.31
N ALA A 106 11.53 -36.67 -14.13
CA ALA A 106 10.17 -36.54 -14.68
C ALA A 106 9.78 -37.73 -15.57
N CYS A 107 10.73 -38.38 -16.24
CA CYS A 107 10.47 -39.63 -16.98
C CYS A 107 10.30 -40.84 -16.04
N GLU A 108 11.10 -40.93 -14.96
CA GLU A 108 11.00 -41.98 -13.95
C GLU A 108 9.64 -41.96 -13.25
N GLU A 109 9.16 -40.77 -12.91
CA GLU A 109 7.84 -40.52 -12.32
C GLU A 109 6.69 -40.62 -13.35
N GLY A 110 6.99 -40.87 -14.63
CA GLY A 110 5.98 -41.02 -15.69
C GLY A 110 5.25 -39.73 -16.07
N LEU A 111 5.76 -38.56 -15.66
CA LEU A 111 5.17 -37.26 -15.92
C LEU A 111 5.33 -36.86 -17.39
N VAL A 112 6.50 -37.13 -17.98
CA VAL A 112 6.85 -36.73 -19.35
C VAL A 112 7.40 -37.88 -20.17
N SER A 113 7.40 -37.72 -21.50
CA SER A 113 8.03 -38.63 -22.44
C SER A 113 8.68 -37.87 -23.60
N GLY A 114 9.66 -38.50 -24.26
CA GLY A 114 10.26 -37.98 -25.49
C GLY A 114 9.41 -38.28 -26.73
N TYR A 115 9.83 -37.81 -27.90
CA TYR A 115 9.06 -37.89 -29.16
C TYR A 115 8.96 -39.30 -29.78
N GLY A 116 9.49 -40.34 -29.12
CA GLY A 116 9.47 -41.73 -29.61
C GLY A 116 10.52 -42.07 -30.67
N ASN A 117 11.29 -41.09 -31.14
CA ASN A 117 12.41 -41.24 -32.07
C ASN A 117 13.80 -41.28 -31.36
N GLY A 118 13.82 -41.29 -30.03
CA GLY A 118 15.04 -41.21 -29.22
C GLY A 118 15.52 -39.79 -28.89
N THR A 119 14.71 -38.76 -29.15
CA THR A 119 14.95 -37.37 -28.74
C THR A 119 13.89 -36.87 -27.76
N PHE A 120 14.23 -35.88 -26.94
CA PHE A 120 13.32 -35.25 -25.98
C PHE A 120 12.77 -33.88 -26.44
N GLY A 121 13.58 -33.11 -27.18
CA GLY A 121 13.31 -31.72 -27.53
C GLY A 121 13.43 -30.78 -26.32
N PRO A 122 14.60 -30.69 -25.64
CA PRO A 122 14.73 -29.90 -24.41
C PRO A 122 14.49 -28.40 -24.64
N ASP A 123 14.90 -27.88 -25.80
CA ASP A 123 14.80 -26.45 -26.15
C ASP A 123 13.52 -26.11 -26.93
N ASP A 124 12.70 -27.11 -27.27
CA ASP A 124 11.44 -26.88 -27.98
C ASP A 124 10.42 -26.22 -27.02
N PRO A 125 9.57 -25.31 -27.51
CA PRO A 125 8.50 -24.73 -26.70
C PRO A 125 7.57 -25.83 -26.15
N VAL A 126 7.23 -25.74 -24.86
CA VAL A 126 6.17 -26.59 -24.30
C VAL A 126 4.82 -26.00 -24.66
N THR A 127 3.87 -26.83 -25.08
CA THR A 127 2.50 -26.36 -25.38
C THR A 127 1.59 -26.49 -24.15
N VAL A 128 0.50 -25.73 -24.12
CA VAL A 128 -0.51 -25.83 -23.05
C VAL A 128 -1.03 -27.26 -22.92
N GLY A 129 -1.38 -27.92 -24.02
CA GLY A 129 -1.86 -29.31 -23.98
C GLY A 129 -0.85 -30.30 -23.38
N GLN A 130 0.45 -30.07 -23.59
CA GLN A 130 1.51 -30.86 -22.95
C GLN A 130 1.61 -30.57 -21.45
N ALA A 131 1.55 -29.29 -21.07
CA ALA A 131 1.66 -28.87 -19.67
C ALA A 131 0.47 -29.36 -18.83
N VAL A 132 -0.75 -29.22 -19.33
CA VAL A 132 -1.98 -29.74 -18.71
C VAL A 132 -1.91 -31.26 -18.54
N THR A 133 -1.38 -31.97 -19.54
CA THR A 133 -1.16 -33.42 -19.45
C THR A 133 -0.24 -33.78 -18.27
N VAL A 134 0.83 -33.02 -18.05
CA VAL A 134 1.76 -33.24 -16.94
C VAL A 134 1.10 -32.95 -15.60
N VAL A 135 0.35 -31.84 -15.49
CA VAL A 135 -0.36 -31.47 -14.26
C VAL A 135 -1.44 -32.48 -13.88
N LEU A 136 -2.19 -33.01 -14.85
CA LEU A 136 -3.14 -34.10 -14.59
C LEU A 136 -2.44 -35.38 -14.11
N ARG A 137 -1.23 -35.67 -14.61
CA ARG A 137 -0.42 -36.80 -14.12
C ARG A 137 0.10 -36.56 -12.71
N LEU A 138 0.48 -35.33 -12.36
CA LEU A 138 0.82 -34.95 -10.98
C LEU A 138 -0.37 -35.20 -10.04
N LEU A 139 -1.59 -34.88 -10.47
CA LEU A 139 -2.83 -35.23 -9.76
C LEU A 139 -3.16 -36.75 -9.76
N GLY A 140 -2.35 -37.57 -10.41
CA GLY A 140 -2.50 -39.02 -10.48
C GLY A 140 -3.54 -39.52 -11.50
N TYR A 141 -4.06 -38.65 -12.38
CA TYR A 141 -4.95 -39.10 -13.45
C TYR A 141 -4.20 -39.92 -14.49
N THR A 142 -4.73 -41.11 -14.76
CA THR A 142 -4.24 -42.01 -15.81
C THR A 142 -4.95 -41.77 -17.13
N THR A 143 -4.33 -42.14 -18.25
CA THR A 143 -4.96 -42.03 -19.60
C THR A 143 -6.33 -42.71 -19.65
N ASP A 144 -6.51 -43.83 -18.96
CA ASP A 144 -7.80 -44.54 -18.92
C ASP A 144 -8.90 -43.75 -18.20
N GLN A 145 -8.54 -42.87 -17.26
CA GLN A 145 -9.47 -42.00 -16.53
C GLN A 145 -9.79 -40.72 -17.29
N VAL A 146 -8.83 -40.20 -18.07
CA VAL A 146 -9.01 -38.96 -18.84
C VAL A 146 -9.76 -39.22 -20.14
N GLY A 147 -9.26 -40.16 -20.94
CA GLY A 147 -9.80 -40.47 -22.26
C GLY A 147 -8.70 -40.70 -23.31
N PRO A 148 -9.05 -41.33 -24.44
CA PRO A 148 -8.09 -41.73 -25.47
C PRO A 148 -7.71 -40.62 -26.46
N PHE A 149 -8.42 -39.49 -26.48
CA PHE A 149 -8.22 -38.42 -27.47
C PHE A 149 -7.33 -37.32 -26.89
N TRP A 150 -6.06 -37.33 -27.31
CA TRP A 150 -5.10 -36.29 -26.95
C TRP A 150 -4.96 -35.27 -28.08
N PRO A 151 -4.93 -33.95 -27.78
CA PRO A 151 -4.95 -33.34 -26.43
C PRO A 151 -6.35 -33.04 -25.86
N GLU A 152 -7.43 -33.27 -26.61
CA GLU A 152 -8.77 -32.73 -26.31
C GLU A 152 -9.34 -33.20 -24.96
N ASP A 153 -9.25 -34.49 -24.63
CA ASP A 153 -9.81 -35.03 -23.39
C ASP A 153 -9.06 -34.48 -22.14
N TYR A 154 -7.75 -34.22 -22.29
CA TYR A 154 -6.92 -33.65 -21.23
C TYR A 154 -7.25 -32.18 -20.98
N MET A 155 -7.45 -31.40 -22.05
CA MET A 155 -7.88 -30.01 -21.93
C MET A 155 -9.26 -29.91 -21.29
N ALA A 156 -10.21 -30.76 -21.70
CA ALA A 156 -11.56 -30.76 -21.16
C ALA A 156 -11.58 -31.11 -19.66
N LEU A 157 -10.79 -32.09 -19.22
CA LEU A 157 -10.66 -32.39 -17.79
C LEU A 157 -9.94 -31.25 -17.04
N GLY A 158 -8.90 -30.65 -17.63
CA GLY A 158 -8.23 -29.49 -17.05
C GLY A 158 -9.17 -28.32 -16.80
N GLU A 159 -10.02 -28.00 -17.78
CA GLU A 159 -11.08 -27.00 -17.66
C GLU A 159 -12.10 -27.37 -16.58
N GLN A 160 -12.54 -28.62 -16.53
CA GLN A 160 -13.48 -29.11 -15.52
C GLN A 160 -12.95 -28.97 -14.08
N LEU A 161 -11.64 -29.11 -13.89
CA LEU A 161 -10.97 -28.97 -12.60
C LEU A 161 -10.60 -27.51 -12.27
N GLY A 162 -10.84 -26.55 -13.18
CA GLY A 162 -10.45 -25.15 -13.00
C GLY A 162 -8.95 -24.88 -13.22
N LEU A 163 -8.19 -25.83 -13.78
CA LEU A 163 -6.75 -25.69 -13.99
C LEU A 163 -6.38 -24.67 -15.08
N LEU A 164 -7.35 -24.24 -15.90
CA LEU A 164 -7.12 -23.34 -17.03
C LEU A 164 -7.51 -21.88 -16.74
N GLU A 165 -7.78 -21.53 -15.49
CA GLU A 165 -8.06 -20.14 -15.11
C GLU A 165 -6.84 -19.26 -15.41
N GLY A 166 -7.02 -18.26 -16.27
CA GLY A 166 -5.93 -17.39 -16.75
C GLY A 166 -4.93 -18.05 -17.72
N VAL A 167 -5.21 -19.27 -18.22
CA VAL A 167 -4.36 -20.00 -19.17
C VAL A 167 -5.05 -20.10 -20.54
N SER A 168 -4.29 -20.01 -21.64
CA SER A 168 -4.85 -20.18 -22.99
C SER A 168 -5.60 -21.52 -23.16
N GLY A 169 -6.81 -21.47 -23.72
CA GLY A 169 -7.60 -22.66 -24.05
C GLY A 169 -7.14 -23.40 -25.31
N ASP A 170 -6.17 -22.87 -26.04
CA ASP A 170 -5.62 -23.51 -27.25
C ASP A 170 -4.49 -24.50 -26.86
N PRO A 171 -4.67 -25.83 -27.06
CA PRO A 171 -3.68 -26.82 -26.66
C PRO A 171 -2.34 -26.72 -27.41
N ASP A 172 -2.31 -26.07 -28.57
CA ASP A 172 -1.10 -25.86 -29.37
C ASP A 172 -0.39 -24.54 -29.03
N HIS A 173 -0.99 -23.70 -28.18
CA HIS A 173 -0.37 -22.47 -27.68
C HIS A 173 0.92 -22.79 -26.93
N ALA A 174 2.00 -22.04 -27.21
CA ALA A 174 3.24 -22.16 -26.47
C ALA A 174 3.07 -21.55 -25.08
N LEU A 175 3.21 -22.35 -24.04
CA LEU A 175 2.98 -21.93 -22.66
C LEU A 175 3.99 -20.86 -22.23
N THR A 176 3.48 -19.74 -21.74
CA THR A 176 4.29 -18.67 -21.16
C THR A 176 4.65 -18.95 -19.69
N ARG A 177 5.58 -18.19 -19.12
CA ARG A 177 5.94 -18.30 -17.71
C ARG A 177 4.78 -17.91 -16.78
N GLY A 178 4.02 -16.88 -17.13
CA GLY A 178 2.83 -16.44 -16.39
C GLY A 178 1.74 -17.52 -16.38
N GLU A 179 1.41 -18.07 -17.56
CA GLU A 179 0.43 -19.17 -17.64
C GLU A 179 0.89 -20.43 -16.90
N ALA A 180 2.20 -20.74 -16.92
CA ALA A 180 2.73 -21.85 -16.14
C ALA A 180 2.62 -21.61 -14.63
N ALA A 181 2.80 -20.37 -14.17
CA ALA A 181 2.60 -20.01 -12.77
C ALA A 181 1.13 -20.19 -12.37
N LEU A 182 0.20 -19.67 -13.15
CA LEU A 182 -1.24 -19.82 -12.91
C LEU A 182 -1.67 -21.29 -12.91
N LEU A 183 -1.23 -22.07 -13.89
CA LEU A 183 -1.51 -23.51 -13.97
C LEU A 183 -0.98 -24.29 -12.76
N LEU A 184 0.26 -24.00 -12.32
CA LEU A 184 0.86 -24.67 -11.17
C LEU A 184 0.30 -24.17 -9.84
N TYR A 185 -0.12 -22.91 -9.75
CA TYR A 185 -0.81 -22.38 -8.58
C TYR A 185 -2.19 -23.02 -8.41
N ALA A 186 -2.96 -23.13 -9.50
CA ALA A 186 -4.24 -23.82 -9.52
C ALA A 186 -4.10 -25.29 -9.06
N LEU A 187 -3.02 -25.98 -9.48
CA LEU A 187 -2.69 -27.33 -9.03
C LEU A 187 -2.54 -27.43 -7.50
N LEU A 188 -1.96 -26.42 -6.82
CA LEU A 188 -1.76 -26.47 -5.37
C LEU A 188 -3.07 -26.55 -4.59
N GLY A 189 -4.14 -25.92 -5.10
CA GLY A 189 -5.47 -25.92 -4.50
C GLY A 189 -6.31 -27.17 -4.81
N GLN A 190 -5.83 -28.09 -5.64
CA GLN A 190 -6.59 -29.29 -6.03
C GLN A 190 -6.44 -30.43 -5.02
N SER A 191 -7.38 -31.38 -5.09
CA SER A 191 -7.16 -32.72 -4.56
C SER A 191 -6.68 -33.66 -5.68
N ASP A 192 -5.80 -34.59 -5.35
CA ASP A 192 -5.40 -35.67 -6.25
C ASP A 192 -6.57 -36.62 -6.56
N SER A 193 -6.38 -37.52 -7.52
CA SER A 193 -7.37 -38.51 -7.93
C SER A 193 -7.78 -39.50 -6.82
N ALA A 194 -7.08 -39.52 -5.68
CA ALA A 194 -7.43 -40.29 -4.50
C ALA A 194 -8.14 -39.45 -3.41
N GLY A 195 -8.35 -38.14 -3.66
CA GLY A 195 -9.04 -37.22 -2.75
C GLY A 195 -8.16 -36.64 -1.65
N ARG A 196 -6.83 -36.65 -1.81
CA ARG A 196 -5.87 -36.01 -0.89
C ARG A 196 -5.51 -34.63 -1.41
N ASP A 197 -5.37 -33.65 -0.54
CA ASP A 197 -4.96 -32.30 -0.95
C ASP A 197 -3.58 -32.35 -1.60
N TYR A 198 -3.43 -31.76 -2.78
CA TYR A 198 -2.20 -31.85 -3.55
C TYR A 198 -1.03 -31.19 -2.82
N ILE A 199 -1.30 -30.09 -2.11
CA ILE A 199 -0.30 -29.35 -1.31
C ILE A 199 0.36 -30.21 -0.22
N ASP A 200 -0.26 -31.33 0.21
CA ASP A 200 0.35 -32.24 1.18
C ASP A 200 1.65 -32.88 0.65
N ASN A 201 1.87 -32.90 -0.67
CA ASN A 201 3.13 -33.38 -1.25
C ASN A 201 4.30 -32.40 -1.05
N LEU A 202 4.02 -31.14 -0.69
CA LEU A 202 5.01 -30.06 -0.56
C LEU A 202 5.37 -29.72 0.89
N CYS A 203 4.79 -30.42 1.87
CA CYS A 203 5.03 -30.14 3.28
C CYS A 203 5.12 -31.42 4.13
N ALA A 204 5.73 -31.32 5.31
CA ALA A 204 5.69 -32.40 6.30
C ALA A 204 4.45 -32.30 7.20
N SER A 205 3.99 -31.07 7.45
CA SER A 205 2.73 -30.77 8.15
C SER A 205 2.22 -29.39 7.73
N LYS A 206 0.95 -29.09 7.99
CA LYS A 206 0.33 -27.81 7.66
C LYS A 206 -0.47 -27.22 8.83
N VAL A 207 -0.60 -25.90 8.86
CA VAL A 207 -1.50 -25.15 9.76
C VAL A 207 -2.57 -24.49 8.91
N GLU A 208 -3.79 -24.99 9.00
CA GLU A 208 -4.95 -24.48 8.27
C GLU A 208 -5.58 -23.28 8.97
N ASN A 209 -6.30 -22.45 8.20
CA ASN A 209 -6.97 -21.24 8.69
C ASN A 209 -5.99 -20.29 9.40
N ALA A 210 -4.76 -20.26 8.90
CA ALA A 210 -3.68 -19.43 9.40
C ALA A 210 -3.80 -18.04 8.77
N VAL A 211 -3.67 -17.00 9.59
CA VAL A 211 -3.43 -15.63 9.13
C VAL A 211 -1.95 -15.37 9.32
N LEU A 212 -1.23 -15.17 8.21
CA LEU A 212 0.16 -14.74 8.20
C LEU A 212 0.17 -13.25 8.53
N LEU A 213 0.59 -12.87 9.73
CA LEU A 213 0.53 -11.48 10.20
C LEU A 213 1.77 -10.72 9.78
N ASP A 214 2.94 -11.32 9.97
CA ASP A 214 4.24 -10.76 9.63
C ASP A 214 5.20 -11.89 9.24
N ALA A 215 6.08 -11.63 8.28
CA ALA A 215 7.12 -12.56 7.83
C ALA A 215 8.50 -12.27 8.46
N ASP A 216 8.66 -11.12 9.14
CA ASP A 216 9.91 -10.66 9.76
C ASP A 216 9.67 -10.07 11.17
N ALA A 217 8.93 -10.81 12.00
CA ALA A 217 8.59 -10.41 13.35
C ALA A 217 9.72 -10.69 14.37
N GLU A 218 9.70 -9.94 15.47
CA GLU A 218 10.37 -10.32 16.72
C GLU A 218 9.42 -11.19 17.56
N SER A 219 9.83 -12.40 17.91
CA SER A 219 9.05 -13.26 18.81
C SER A 219 9.10 -12.75 20.25
N GLY A 220 8.13 -13.15 21.08
CA GLY A 220 8.07 -12.71 22.49
C GLY A 220 9.26 -13.11 23.39
N ASP A 221 10.21 -13.89 22.89
CA ASP A 221 11.50 -14.17 23.55
C ASP A 221 12.68 -13.32 23.01
N GLY A 222 12.41 -12.39 22.10
CA GLY A 222 13.34 -11.46 21.49
C GLY A 222 14.06 -11.99 20.26
N THR A 223 13.54 -13.02 19.60
CA THR A 223 14.15 -13.56 18.37
C THR A 223 13.58 -12.86 17.14
N GLU A 224 14.43 -12.09 16.45
CA GLU A 224 14.10 -11.41 15.19
C GLU A 224 14.03 -12.41 14.01
N GLY A 225 13.33 -12.02 12.93
CA GLY A 225 13.26 -12.80 11.69
C GLY A 225 12.31 -13.98 11.74
N MET A 226 11.27 -13.91 12.57
CA MET A 226 10.28 -14.97 12.75
C MET A 226 9.02 -14.70 11.93
N VAL A 227 8.37 -15.78 11.48
CA VAL A 227 7.07 -15.70 10.82
C VAL A 227 5.97 -15.73 11.88
N GLU A 228 5.26 -14.62 12.05
CA GLU A 228 4.16 -14.48 13.00
C GLU A 228 2.83 -14.92 12.36
N VAL A 229 2.16 -15.86 13.02
CA VAL A 229 0.94 -16.48 12.51
C VAL A 229 -0.12 -16.55 13.59
N TYR A 230 -1.31 -16.08 13.27
CA TYR A 230 -2.51 -16.37 14.05
C TYR A 230 -3.22 -17.61 13.49
N ALA A 231 -3.38 -18.64 14.31
CA ALA A 231 -4.18 -19.82 13.97
C ALA A 231 -4.70 -20.49 15.24
N ASN A 232 -5.85 -21.17 15.15
CA ASN A 232 -6.42 -21.93 16.28
C ASN A 232 -6.59 -21.10 17.57
N GLN A 233 -6.96 -19.82 17.45
CA GLN A 233 -7.10 -18.88 18.56
C GLN A 233 -5.80 -18.63 19.34
N ASN A 234 -4.66 -18.84 18.71
CA ASN A 234 -3.35 -18.59 19.30
C ASN A 234 -2.45 -17.84 18.32
N LEU A 235 -1.54 -17.05 18.88
CA LEU A 235 -0.45 -16.42 18.15
C LEU A 235 0.78 -17.33 18.26
N SER A 236 1.49 -17.54 17.17
CA SER A 236 2.63 -18.47 17.09
C SER A 236 3.69 -17.95 16.13
N TRP A 237 4.95 -18.24 16.44
CA TRP A 237 6.11 -17.81 15.68
C TRP A 237 6.85 -19.02 15.13
N TYR A 238 7.28 -18.94 13.88
CA TYR A 238 7.95 -20.01 13.17
C TYR A 238 9.22 -19.50 12.51
N GLU A 239 10.28 -20.29 12.53
CA GLU A 239 11.49 -19.99 11.76
C GLU A 239 11.19 -20.07 10.25
N PRO A 240 11.51 -19.05 9.44
CA PRO A 240 11.31 -19.09 8.00
C PRO A 240 12.33 -20.01 7.33
N ALA A 241 11.89 -20.82 6.37
CA ALA A 241 12.74 -21.51 5.38
C ALA A 241 12.42 -21.07 3.93
N ALA A 242 11.48 -20.13 3.78
CA ALA A 242 10.96 -19.56 2.54
C ALA A 242 10.80 -18.04 2.69
N GLU A 243 10.82 -17.32 1.56
CA GLU A 243 10.47 -15.90 1.50
C GLU A 243 8.95 -15.75 1.42
N LEU A 244 8.36 -14.93 2.29
CA LEU A 244 6.90 -14.79 2.44
C LEU A 244 6.43 -13.34 2.64
N GLU A 245 7.33 -12.35 2.51
CA GLU A 245 7.03 -10.94 2.77
C GLU A 245 5.81 -10.46 1.97
N GLY A 246 5.71 -10.81 0.68
CA GLY A 246 4.57 -10.42 -0.18
C GLY A 246 3.25 -11.13 0.16
N LEU A 247 3.26 -12.12 1.05
CA LEU A 247 2.07 -12.84 1.50
C LEU A 247 1.58 -12.38 2.88
N ALA A 248 2.28 -11.45 3.55
CA ALA A 248 1.86 -10.92 4.84
C ALA A 248 0.45 -10.30 4.79
N GLY A 249 -0.30 -10.49 5.87
CA GLY A 249 -1.72 -10.21 6.00
C GLY A 249 -2.64 -11.21 5.32
N SER A 250 -2.15 -12.25 4.63
CA SER A 250 -3.02 -13.21 3.94
C SER A 250 -3.56 -14.27 4.91
N ARG A 251 -4.75 -14.80 4.62
CA ARG A 251 -5.30 -15.99 5.28
C ARG A 251 -5.15 -17.20 4.36
N GLY A 252 -4.88 -18.37 4.94
CA GLY A 252 -4.65 -19.58 4.17
C GLY A 252 -4.06 -20.74 4.96
N THR A 253 -3.21 -21.51 4.30
CA THR A 253 -2.55 -22.69 4.84
C THR A 253 -1.04 -22.48 4.92
N LEU A 254 -0.50 -22.47 6.13
CA LEU A 254 0.95 -22.44 6.38
C LEU A 254 1.53 -23.84 6.19
N LEU A 255 2.63 -23.95 5.45
CA LEU A 255 3.32 -25.21 5.19
C LEU A 255 4.60 -25.28 6.01
N LEU A 256 4.81 -26.42 6.68
CA LEU A 256 5.97 -26.65 7.52
C LEU A 256 6.82 -27.82 6.98
N ASP A 257 8.13 -27.65 6.99
CA ASP A 257 9.10 -28.70 6.68
C ASP A 257 9.23 -29.74 7.81
N GLN A 258 10.10 -30.73 7.63
CA GLN A 258 10.33 -31.79 8.63
C GLN A 258 10.93 -31.27 9.96
N SER A 259 11.51 -30.07 9.96
CA SER A 259 12.07 -29.40 11.13
C SER A 259 11.06 -28.48 11.81
N GLY A 260 9.86 -28.31 11.23
CA GLY A 260 8.84 -27.38 11.71
C GLY A 260 9.04 -25.93 11.25
N ARG A 261 9.94 -25.68 10.29
CA ARG A 261 10.18 -24.35 9.70
C ARG A 261 9.19 -24.06 8.58
N VAL A 262 8.88 -22.80 8.34
CA VAL A 262 7.93 -22.41 7.29
C VAL A 262 8.54 -22.60 5.91
N SER A 263 7.99 -23.55 5.14
CA SER A 263 8.44 -23.85 3.77
C SER A 263 7.57 -23.21 2.70
N GLY A 264 6.46 -22.58 3.07
CA GLY A 264 5.56 -21.89 2.15
C GLY A 264 4.24 -21.48 2.81
N PHE A 265 3.43 -20.72 2.09
CA PHE A 265 2.08 -20.34 2.49
C PHE A 265 1.17 -20.36 1.26
N LEU A 266 0.01 -21.02 1.36
CA LEU A 266 -1.01 -21.06 0.31
C LEU A 266 -2.23 -20.25 0.77
N PRO A 267 -2.44 -19.04 0.24
CA PRO A 267 -3.62 -18.24 0.53
C PRO A 267 -4.92 -18.93 0.13
N ASP A 268 -6.01 -18.59 0.81
CA ASP A 268 -7.36 -19.00 0.44
C ASP A 268 -8.24 -17.81 0.01
N ASP A 269 -9.40 -18.10 -0.58
CA ASP A 269 -10.31 -17.08 -1.14
C ASP A 269 -11.13 -16.34 -0.07
N THR A 270 -10.64 -16.26 1.17
CA THR A 270 -11.41 -15.56 2.21
C THR A 270 -11.32 -14.04 2.12
N VAL A 271 -12.47 -13.42 2.38
CA VAL A 271 -12.62 -11.98 2.30
C VAL A 271 -11.97 -11.34 3.53
N ARG A 272 -11.01 -10.46 3.29
CA ARG A 272 -10.50 -9.51 4.28
C ARG A 272 -10.88 -8.09 3.88
N TYR A 273 -11.07 -7.23 4.87
CA TYR A 273 -11.24 -5.80 4.66
C TYR A 273 -10.18 -5.06 5.46
N THR A 274 -9.43 -4.22 4.76
CA THR A 274 -8.47 -3.33 5.38
C THR A 274 -9.06 -1.93 5.41
N LEU A 275 -9.03 -1.27 6.56
CA LEU A 275 -9.63 0.05 6.76
C LEU A 275 -8.81 0.90 7.71
N ILE A 276 -8.97 2.21 7.60
CA ILE A 276 -8.53 3.17 8.60
C ILE A 276 -9.66 3.32 9.63
N PRO A 277 -9.39 3.15 10.94
CA PRO A 277 -10.41 3.29 11.96
C PRO A 277 -10.76 4.77 12.16
N GLU A 278 -12.01 5.16 11.84
CA GLU A 278 -12.53 6.52 12.05
C GLU A 278 -13.28 6.63 13.39
N SER A 279 -13.99 5.57 13.77
CA SER A 279 -14.70 5.47 15.03
C SER A 279 -14.85 4.02 15.45
N VAL A 280 -14.45 3.68 16.68
CA VAL A 280 -14.55 2.35 17.26
C VAL A 280 -15.36 2.45 18.55
N THR A 281 -16.39 1.62 18.64
CA THR A 281 -17.21 1.47 19.85
C THR A 281 -17.17 0.01 20.31
N ALA A 282 -17.65 -0.26 21.52
CA ALA A 282 -17.60 -1.58 22.14
C ALA A 282 -18.23 -2.75 21.34
N ASN A 283 -18.93 -2.47 20.23
CA ASN A 283 -19.50 -3.49 19.34
C ASN A 283 -19.40 -3.15 17.85
N ARG A 284 -18.66 -2.11 17.45
CA ARG A 284 -18.54 -1.68 16.05
C ARG A 284 -17.19 -1.06 15.74
N ILE A 285 -16.69 -1.32 14.54
CA ILE A 285 -15.59 -0.59 13.89
C ILE A 285 -16.19 0.15 12.70
N ASN A 286 -15.98 1.46 12.66
CA ASN A 286 -16.69 2.41 11.82
C ASN A 286 -18.22 2.21 11.97
N SER A 287 -19.04 3.06 11.35
CA SER A 287 -20.50 2.85 11.42
C SER A 287 -20.94 1.51 10.77
N SER A 288 -20.05 0.89 9.98
CA SER A 288 -20.31 -0.21 9.06
C SER A 288 -20.07 -1.62 9.61
N TYR A 289 -19.05 -1.85 10.44
CA TYR A 289 -18.60 -3.22 10.76
C TYR A 289 -19.02 -3.62 12.18
N ALA A 290 -19.90 -4.61 12.30
CA ALA A 290 -20.29 -5.16 13.59
C ALA A 290 -19.21 -6.13 14.12
N VAL A 291 -18.87 -6.00 15.41
CA VAL A 291 -17.82 -6.80 16.05
C VAL A 291 -18.34 -7.39 17.36
N SER A 292 -18.04 -8.66 17.62
CA SER A 292 -18.38 -9.32 18.89
C SER A 292 -17.37 -8.92 19.97
N SER A 293 -17.80 -8.81 21.22
CA SER A 293 -16.91 -8.52 22.36
C SER A 293 -15.78 -9.55 22.50
N THR A 294 -16.04 -10.79 22.09
CA THR A 294 -15.08 -11.91 22.14
C THR A 294 -14.27 -12.07 20.86
N THR A 295 -14.42 -11.20 19.85
CA THR A 295 -13.62 -11.28 18.63
C THR A 295 -12.15 -11.13 19.00
N PRO A 296 -11.28 -12.08 18.62
CA PRO A 296 -9.83 -11.97 18.77
C PRO A 296 -9.30 -10.70 18.09
N VAL A 297 -8.41 -9.99 18.77
CA VAL A 297 -7.72 -8.83 18.23
C VAL A 297 -6.22 -9.01 18.44
N VAL A 298 -5.44 -8.87 17.37
CA VAL A 298 -3.98 -8.78 17.45
C VAL A 298 -3.60 -7.32 17.32
N VAL A 299 -2.81 -6.81 18.28
CA VAL A 299 -2.23 -5.45 18.27
C VAL A 299 -0.75 -5.62 18.56
N GLY A 300 0.11 -5.28 17.60
CA GLY A 300 1.53 -5.65 17.68
C GLY A 300 1.69 -7.17 17.87
N ASP A 301 2.50 -7.58 18.84
CA ASP A 301 2.76 -8.98 19.23
C ASP A 301 1.73 -9.56 20.23
N THR A 302 0.67 -8.81 20.52
CA THR A 302 -0.26 -9.12 21.61
C THR A 302 -1.62 -9.58 21.07
N LEU A 303 -1.99 -10.81 21.43
CA LEU A 303 -3.33 -11.35 21.20
C LEU A 303 -4.25 -11.05 22.40
N THR A 304 -5.34 -10.32 22.14
CA THR A 304 -6.37 -9.95 23.11
C THR A 304 -7.77 -10.16 22.53
N THR A 305 -8.81 -9.64 23.19
CA THR A 305 -10.19 -9.62 22.69
C THR A 305 -10.68 -8.19 22.51
N PHE A 306 -11.64 -8.01 21.60
CA PHE A 306 -12.14 -6.69 21.24
C PHE A 306 -12.66 -5.89 22.44
N GLU A 307 -13.35 -6.52 23.40
CA GLU A 307 -13.80 -5.85 24.62
C GLU A 307 -12.68 -5.25 25.47
N ASN A 308 -11.48 -5.81 25.37
CA ASN A 308 -10.33 -5.42 26.18
C ASN A 308 -9.46 -4.36 25.51
N CYS A 309 -9.65 -4.04 24.23
CA CYS A 309 -8.78 -3.12 23.50
C CYS A 309 -9.47 -2.17 22.52
N TRP A 310 -10.79 -2.24 22.31
CA TRP A 310 -11.48 -1.43 21.30
C TRP A 310 -11.23 0.09 21.41
N TYR A 311 -10.97 0.57 22.63
CA TYR A 311 -10.72 1.99 22.92
C TYR A 311 -9.35 2.49 22.45
N ASP A 312 -8.42 1.58 22.12
CA ASP A 312 -7.10 1.92 21.58
C ASP A 312 -7.07 1.81 20.05
N LEU A 313 -8.02 1.08 19.45
CA LEU A 313 -8.03 0.79 18.02
C LEU A 313 -8.29 2.01 17.13
N GLU A 314 -8.95 3.07 17.62
CA GLU A 314 -9.09 4.34 16.88
C GLU A 314 -7.74 5.03 16.60
N SER A 315 -6.69 4.68 17.35
CA SER A 315 -5.36 5.28 17.21
C SER A 315 -4.43 4.52 16.27
N CYS A 316 -4.80 3.32 15.84
CA CYS A 316 -4.05 2.48 14.92
C CYS A 316 -4.04 3.07 13.50
N SER A 317 -2.98 2.81 12.73
CA SER A 317 -2.91 3.27 11.34
C SER A 317 -3.89 2.52 10.44
N GLN A 318 -4.15 1.26 10.78
CA GLN A 318 -4.94 0.36 9.96
C GLN A 318 -5.51 -0.78 10.79
N LEU A 319 -6.73 -1.21 10.47
CA LEU A 319 -7.32 -2.46 10.94
C LEU A 319 -7.58 -3.37 9.73
N THR A 320 -7.19 -4.63 9.83
CA THR A 320 -7.55 -5.69 8.88
C THR A 320 -8.54 -6.65 9.53
N LEU A 321 -9.71 -6.77 8.92
CA LEU A 321 -10.83 -7.59 9.37
C LEU A 321 -10.87 -8.89 8.57
N TYR A 322 -10.69 -10.02 9.24
CA TYR A 322 -10.68 -11.34 8.61
C TYR A 322 -12.00 -12.07 8.84
N TYR A 323 -12.68 -12.44 7.75
CA TYR A 323 -13.94 -13.15 7.80
C TYR A 323 -13.74 -14.62 7.42
N ASN A 324 -14.43 -15.51 8.11
CA ASN A 324 -14.50 -16.91 7.68
C ASN A 324 -15.47 -17.09 6.49
N GLN A 325 -15.46 -18.27 5.88
CA GLN A 325 -16.33 -18.60 4.73
C GLN A 325 -17.83 -18.48 5.02
N SER A 326 -18.25 -18.43 6.30
CA SER A 326 -19.66 -18.19 6.69
C SER A 326 -19.98 -16.70 6.86
N GLY A 327 -19.04 -15.80 6.57
CA GLY A 327 -19.20 -14.34 6.70
C GLY A 327 -19.11 -13.82 8.13
N ASN A 328 -18.57 -14.60 9.08
CA ASN A 328 -18.37 -14.14 10.46
C ASN A 328 -16.96 -13.58 10.63
N LEU A 329 -16.85 -12.42 11.26
CA LEU A 329 -15.58 -11.81 11.64
C LEU A 329 -14.87 -12.68 12.68
N GLU A 330 -13.70 -13.21 12.32
CA GLU A 330 -12.94 -14.19 13.12
C GLU A 330 -11.68 -13.57 13.76
N LEU A 331 -11.11 -12.53 13.15
CA LEU A 331 -9.94 -11.82 13.68
C LEU A 331 -9.97 -10.35 13.24
N VAL A 332 -9.53 -9.46 14.12
CA VAL A 332 -9.09 -8.10 13.78
C VAL A 332 -7.59 -8.03 14.01
N ALA A 333 -6.80 -7.74 12.98
CA ALA A 333 -5.38 -7.39 13.14
C ALA A 333 -5.25 -5.87 13.07
N ALA A 334 -4.62 -5.27 14.06
CA ALA A 334 -4.41 -3.84 14.15
C ALA A 334 -2.92 -3.54 13.93
N THR A 335 -2.65 -2.72 12.92
CA THR A 335 -1.31 -2.18 12.71
C THR A 335 -1.17 -0.94 13.57
N GLU A 336 -0.25 -1.01 14.54
CA GLU A 336 0.06 0.14 15.37
C GLU A 336 0.59 1.27 14.49
N ARG A 337 0.19 2.49 14.84
CA ARG A 337 0.64 3.66 14.11
C ARG A 337 2.06 3.99 14.54
N THR A 338 3.07 3.59 13.77
CA THR A 338 4.47 4.02 13.94
C THR A 338 4.71 5.46 13.46
N ALA A 339 3.76 6.37 13.70
CA ALA A 339 3.70 7.71 13.09
C ALA A 339 4.99 8.52 13.26
N TYR A 340 5.73 8.29 14.34
CA TYR A 340 6.90 9.09 14.70
C TYR A 340 8.22 8.32 14.66
N ALA A 341 8.23 7.05 14.27
CA ALA A 341 9.45 6.25 14.28
C ALA A 341 10.53 6.88 13.38
N GLY A 342 11.67 7.23 13.98
CA GLY A 342 12.78 7.88 13.27
C GLY A 342 12.56 9.36 12.93
N VAL A 343 11.41 9.95 13.30
CA VAL A 343 11.16 11.39 13.11
C VAL A 343 12.19 12.17 13.91
N THR A 344 12.84 13.14 13.24
CA THR A 344 13.79 14.04 13.89
C THR A 344 13.20 15.43 14.06
N LEU A 345 13.26 15.97 15.28
CA LEU A 345 12.80 17.32 15.60
C LEU A 345 13.98 18.18 16.03
N THR A 346 14.22 19.31 15.35
CA THR A 346 15.22 20.29 15.76
C THR A 346 14.56 21.51 16.39
N GLY A 347 14.85 21.77 17.67
CA GLY A 347 14.30 22.89 18.43
C GLY A 347 15.22 23.39 19.54
N TYR A 348 14.84 24.45 20.23
CA TYR A 348 15.50 24.82 21.48
C TYR A 348 14.95 23.96 22.63
N TYR A 349 15.83 23.36 23.42
CA TYR A 349 15.49 22.58 24.61
C TYR A 349 14.89 23.52 25.68
N GLU A 350 13.58 23.48 25.88
CA GLU A 350 12.86 24.51 26.64
C GLU A 350 12.75 24.17 28.12
N SER A 351 12.52 22.91 28.46
CA SER A 351 12.40 22.44 29.84
C SER A 351 12.65 20.94 29.95
N ALA A 352 12.94 20.46 31.16
CA ALA A 352 13.19 19.04 31.46
C ALA A 352 12.62 18.72 32.85
N SER A 353 11.82 17.65 32.96
CA SER A 353 11.19 17.23 34.22
C SER A 353 11.51 15.76 34.51
N PRO A 354 11.85 15.38 35.76
CA PRO A 354 11.97 16.25 36.93
C PRO A 354 13.23 17.13 36.91
N ASN A 355 14.25 16.77 36.13
CA ASN A 355 15.49 17.55 35.97
C ASN A 355 16.25 17.12 34.70
N THR A 356 17.26 17.90 34.30
CA THR A 356 18.06 17.65 33.08
C THR A 356 19.02 16.45 33.17
N ALA A 357 19.27 15.88 34.34
CA ALA A 357 20.18 14.74 34.50
C ALA A 357 19.50 13.39 34.31
N ALA A 358 18.19 13.32 34.57
CA ALA A 358 17.34 12.15 34.34
C ALA A 358 15.90 12.65 34.09
N PRO A 359 15.61 13.19 32.89
CA PRO A 359 14.28 13.64 32.54
C PRO A 359 13.37 12.46 32.19
N ASP A 360 12.14 12.48 32.70
CA ASP A 360 11.02 11.67 32.24
C ASP A 360 10.32 12.36 31.04
N THR A 361 10.32 13.70 31.04
CA THR A 361 9.81 14.51 29.93
C THR A 361 10.71 15.69 29.61
N ILE A 362 10.68 16.12 28.35
CA ILE A 362 11.28 17.38 27.89
C ILE A 362 10.26 18.25 27.17
N THR A 363 10.52 19.56 27.12
CA THR A 363 9.78 20.46 26.24
C THR A 363 10.65 20.88 25.05
N LEU A 364 10.15 20.69 23.84
CA LEU A 364 10.79 21.07 22.57
C LEU A 364 9.74 21.58 21.60
N LEU A 365 9.96 22.73 20.96
CA LEU A 365 8.99 23.34 20.02
C LEU A 365 7.60 23.59 20.67
N GLY A 366 7.58 23.88 21.97
CA GLY A 366 6.35 23.99 22.76
C GLY A 366 5.57 22.68 22.97
N MET A 367 6.15 21.53 22.60
CA MET A 367 5.59 20.19 22.84
C MET A 367 6.23 19.57 24.07
N GLU A 368 5.44 18.92 24.91
CA GLU A 368 5.95 18.03 25.96
C GLU A 368 6.11 16.63 25.39
N LEU A 369 7.33 16.10 25.42
CA LEU A 369 7.71 14.80 24.85
C LEU A 369 8.21 13.90 25.98
N GLU A 370 7.75 12.66 26.02
CA GLU A 370 8.27 11.63 26.91
C GLU A 370 9.71 11.25 26.53
N VAL A 371 10.48 10.73 27.48
CA VAL A 371 11.88 10.37 27.31
C VAL A 371 12.08 8.90 27.64
N GLU A 372 12.58 8.15 26.67
CA GLU A 372 12.99 6.76 26.87
C GLU A 372 14.32 6.68 27.62
N GLU A 373 14.53 5.58 28.34
CA GLU A 373 15.78 5.35 29.09
C GLU A 373 17.02 5.46 28.19
N SER A 374 16.89 5.03 26.92
CA SER A 374 17.94 5.10 25.89
C SER A 374 18.38 6.54 25.55
N ALA A 375 17.51 7.53 25.74
CA ALA A 375 17.81 8.93 25.44
C ALA A 375 18.49 9.68 26.59
N VAL A 376 18.35 9.21 27.84
CA VAL A 376 18.77 9.93 29.05
C VAL A 376 20.24 10.34 28.98
N ASP A 377 21.12 9.43 28.60
CA ASP A 377 22.56 9.70 28.49
C ASP A 377 22.85 10.80 27.45
N SER A 378 22.19 10.76 26.31
CA SER A 378 22.37 11.73 25.22
C SER A 378 21.81 13.12 25.58
N LEU A 379 20.70 13.17 26.30
CA LEU A 379 20.09 14.40 26.82
C LEU A 379 20.89 15.03 27.95
N SER A 380 21.55 14.22 28.80
CA SER A 380 22.40 14.71 29.90
C SER A 380 23.59 15.55 29.41
N GLY A 381 23.99 15.37 28.14
CA GLY A 381 25.00 16.17 27.46
C GLY A 381 24.51 17.53 26.96
N CYS A 382 23.21 17.81 27.03
CA CYS A 382 22.57 19.04 26.56
C CYS A 382 22.06 19.87 27.75
N SER A 383 22.03 21.19 27.61
CA SER A 383 21.47 22.12 28.61
C SER A 383 20.16 22.74 28.12
N VAL A 384 19.26 23.05 29.05
CA VAL A 384 18.08 23.88 28.74
C VAL A 384 18.55 25.22 28.16
N GLY A 385 17.97 25.59 27.02
CA GLY A 385 18.36 26.73 26.20
C GLY A 385 19.30 26.38 25.04
N ASP A 386 19.82 25.15 24.97
CA ASP A 386 20.57 24.69 23.81
C ASP A 386 19.62 24.38 22.65
N LYS A 387 20.11 24.54 21.43
CA LYS A 387 19.42 23.99 20.25
C LYS A 387 19.80 22.52 20.14
N ILE A 388 18.82 21.63 20.14
CA ILE A 388 18.99 20.19 20.07
C ILE A 388 18.19 19.60 18.91
N THR A 389 18.62 18.43 18.44
CA THR A 389 17.84 17.56 17.58
C THR A 389 17.54 16.28 18.33
N VAL A 390 16.27 15.89 18.38
CA VAL A 390 15.83 14.62 19.00
C VAL A 390 15.30 13.68 17.94
N THR A 391 15.43 12.38 18.18
CA THR A 391 14.82 11.32 17.37
C THR A 391 13.74 10.63 18.21
N LEU A 392 12.60 10.33 17.60
CA LEU A 392 11.45 9.73 18.26
C LEU A 392 11.31 8.23 17.92
N ASN A 393 10.71 7.45 18.84
CA ASN A 393 10.16 6.12 18.55
C ASN A 393 8.77 6.22 17.87
N GLY A 394 8.11 5.08 17.63
CA GLY A 394 6.77 5.04 17.04
C GLY A 394 5.71 5.84 17.83
N ASP A 395 5.81 5.86 19.15
CA ASP A 395 4.89 6.54 20.07
C ASP A 395 5.14 8.04 20.23
N GLY A 396 6.27 8.54 19.71
CA GLY A 396 6.64 9.95 19.81
C GLY A 396 7.50 10.29 21.04
N ALA A 397 7.94 9.29 21.79
CA ALA A 397 8.89 9.45 22.88
C ALA A 397 10.32 9.59 22.34
N VAL A 398 11.15 10.37 23.04
CA VAL A 398 12.53 10.67 22.66
C VAL A 398 13.42 9.47 22.96
N ILE A 399 14.06 8.92 21.92
CA ILE A 399 15.02 7.80 22.02
C ILE A 399 16.49 8.24 21.88
N SER A 400 16.73 9.43 21.33
CA SER A 400 18.06 10.03 21.31
C SER A 400 18.00 11.55 21.14
N ALA A 401 19.06 12.23 21.60
CA ALA A 401 19.24 13.66 21.42
C ALA A 401 20.70 13.99 21.02
N ALA A 402 20.86 15.04 20.23
CA ALA A 402 22.16 15.58 19.86
C ALA A 402 22.16 17.11 19.95
N ALA A 403 23.28 17.69 20.39
CA ALA A 403 23.46 19.13 20.39
C ALA A 403 23.60 19.66 18.95
N GLY A 404 22.84 20.70 18.62
CA GLY A 404 22.79 21.29 17.29
C GLY A 404 21.98 20.46 16.28
N GLY A 405 22.29 20.63 15.01
CA GLY A 405 21.53 20.06 13.89
C GLY A 405 20.66 21.09 13.15
N GLN A 406 20.25 20.73 11.94
CA GLN A 406 19.33 21.49 11.11
C GLN A 406 18.39 20.54 10.37
N THR A 407 17.48 19.87 11.09
CA THR A 407 16.30 19.33 10.43
C THR A 407 15.40 20.51 10.07
N THR A 408 15.04 20.60 8.79
CA THR A 408 13.99 21.51 8.37
C THR A 408 12.67 20.80 8.60
N LEU A 409 11.80 21.42 9.40
CA LEU A 409 10.45 20.93 9.63
C LEU A 409 9.49 21.59 8.65
N TYR A 410 8.43 20.87 8.28
CA TYR A 410 7.35 21.36 7.44
C TYR A 410 6.02 21.12 8.16
N GLY A 411 5.01 21.92 7.84
CA GLY A 411 3.69 21.78 8.45
C GLY A 411 2.70 22.83 7.97
N VAL A 412 1.42 22.66 8.30
CA VAL A 412 0.35 23.60 7.99
C VAL A 412 0.20 24.59 9.14
N LEU A 413 0.31 25.88 8.82
CA LEU A 413 0.21 26.94 9.82
C LEU A 413 -1.24 27.12 10.29
N GLY A 414 -1.51 26.97 11.58
CA GLY A 414 -2.79 27.31 12.19
C GLY A 414 -2.76 28.65 12.94
N GLU A 415 -3.82 28.94 13.71
CA GLU A 415 -3.84 30.08 14.61
C GLU A 415 -2.94 29.83 15.84
N GLY A 416 -1.69 30.32 15.81
CA GLY A 416 -0.76 30.24 16.95
C GLY A 416 -0.08 28.87 17.16
N GLN A 417 -0.27 27.94 16.23
CA GLN A 417 0.37 26.63 16.21
C GLN A 417 0.72 26.22 14.77
N VAL A 418 1.60 25.22 14.61
CA VAL A 418 1.84 24.58 13.32
C VAL A 418 1.66 23.08 13.48
N GLU A 419 0.77 22.50 12.68
CA GLU A 419 0.65 21.05 12.56
C GLU A 419 1.74 20.56 11.62
N LEU A 420 2.76 19.89 12.17
CA LEU A 420 3.89 19.39 11.41
C LEU A 420 3.44 18.23 10.52
N THR A 421 4.15 18.02 9.41
CA THR A 421 3.85 16.92 8.47
C THR A 421 4.06 15.54 9.09
N CYS A 422 4.75 15.44 10.23
CA CYS A 422 4.80 14.21 11.02
C CYS A 422 3.59 14.00 11.93
N GLY A 423 2.58 14.89 11.93
CA GLY A 423 1.38 14.82 12.78
C GLY A 423 1.50 15.52 14.14
N LEU A 424 2.71 15.89 14.56
CA LEU A 424 2.93 16.61 15.82
C LEU A 424 2.57 18.10 15.70
N THR A 425 2.08 18.72 16.79
CA THR A 425 1.72 20.14 16.79
C THR A 425 2.77 20.99 17.51
N ALA A 426 3.57 21.74 16.75
CA ALA A 426 4.49 22.73 17.29
C ALA A 426 3.74 23.99 17.79
N ARG A 427 4.12 24.50 18.95
CA ARG A 427 3.48 25.66 19.61
C ARG A 427 4.51 26.71 19.99
N GLY A 428 4.09 27.98 19.95
CA GLY A 428 4.93 29.07 20.42
C GLY A 428 4.54 30.42 19.84
N THR A 429 5.37 31.43 20.11
CA THR A 429 5.23 32.73 19.45
C THR A 429 5.68 32.60 17.99
N ILE A 430 4.72 32.66 17.06
CA ILE A 430 4.97 32.52 15.63
C ILE A 430 5.31 33.89 15.02
N SER A 431 6.34 33.91 14.18
CA SER A 431 6.72 35.05 13.35
C SER A 431 7.00 34.60 11.92
N GLY A 432 6.60 35.38 10.92
CA GLY A 432 6.74 35.00 9.52
C GLY A 432 5.85 35.80 8.59
N SER A 433 5.90 35.45 7.30
CA SER A 433 5.09 36.08 6.25
C SER A 433 3.94 35.19 5.75
N ALA A 434 3.83 33.96 6.24
CA ALA A 434 2.77 33.03 5.87
C ALA A 434 1.49 33.27 6.67
N GLY A 435 0.33 32.96 6.07
CA GLY A 435 -0.98 33.03 6.71
C GLY A 435 -1.46 31.66 7.19
N ALA A 436 -2.47 31.66 8.06
CA ALA A 436 -3.08 30.42 8.53
C ALA A 436 -3.70 29.65 7.36
N GLY A 437 -3.44 28.34 7.30
CA GLY A 437 -3.78 27.44 6.21
C GLY A 437 -2.69 27.27 5.16
N ASP A 438 -1.56 27.99 5.25
CA ASP A 438 -0.43 27.79 4.34
C ASP A 438 0.45 26.60 4.78
N LEU A 439 0.94 25.81 3.83
CA LEU A 439 2.07 24.91 4.06
C LEU A 439 3.36 25.72 4.21
N VAL A 440 4.05 25.53 5.33
CA VAL A 440 5.20 26.33 5.74
C VAL A 440 6.40 25.46 6.09
N LYS A 441 7.58 26.02 5.83
CA LYS A 441 8.83 25.64 6.48
C LYS A 441 8.86 26.23 7.89
N VAL A 442 9.18 25.40 8.88
CA VAL A 442 9.20 25.75 10.30
C VAL A 442 10.62 25.65 10.85
N THR A 443 11.04 26.67 11.60
CA THR A 443 12.29 26.64 12.37
C THR A 443 12.07 27.16 13.77
N SER A 444 12.70 26.52 14.76
CA SER A 444 12.81 27.10 16.10
C SER A 444 13.85 28.22 16.10
N SER A 445 13.40 29.44 16.37
CA SER A 445 14.23 30.66 16.38
C SER A 445 14.71 31.04 17.78
N GLY A 446 14.20 30.35 18.80
CA GLY A 446 14.53 30.52 20.21
C GLY A 446 13.56 29.69 21.06
N VAL A 447 13.82 29.63 22.37
CA VAL A 447 12.91 29.00 23.35
C VAL A 447 11.50 29.61 23.21
N GLY A 448 10.49 28.77 22.96
CA GLY A 448 9.09 29.18 22.79
C GLY A 448 8.81 30.03 21.55
N LYS A 449 9.71 30.05 20.56
CA LYS A 449 9.59 30.89 19.35
C LYS A 449 9.73 30.08 18.06
N LEU A 450 8.77 30.24 17.18
CA LEU A 450 8.74 29.63 15.86
C LEU A 450 8.88 30.71 14.78
N SER A 451 9.73 30.43 13.78
CA SER A 451 9.80 31.22 12.56
C SER A 451 9.30 30.36 11.40
N VAL A 452 8.31 30.89 10.67
CA VAL A 452 7.65 30.21 9.56
C VAL A 452 7.82 30.98 8.26
N SER A 453 7.97 30.26 7.17
CA SER A 453 7.99 30.81 5.82
C SER A 453 7.25 29.87 4.88
N GLN A 454 6.46 30.41 3.96
CA GLN A 454 5.74 29.61 2.96
C GLN A 454 6.72 28.78 2.13
N VAL A 455 6.33 27.54 1.80
CA VAL A 455 7.14 26.68 0.93
C VAL A 455 7.20 27.22 -0.50
N SER A 456 8.30 26.92 -1.19
CA SER A 456 8.50 27.26 -2.60
C SER A 456 9.61 26.37 -3.17
N GLY A 457 9.61 26.13 -4.48
CA GLY A 457 10.68 25.38 -5.15
C GLY A 457 10.26 24.77 -6.49
N GLY A 458 8.99 24.43 -6.64
CA GLY A 458 8.48 23.69 -7.79
C GLY A 458 9.07 22.28 -7.91
N SER A 459 8.71 21.58 -8.99
CA SER A 459 9.39 20.37 -9.44
C SER A 459 9.93 20.53 -10.87
N SER A 460 10.92 19.71 -11.20
CA SER A 460 11.36 19.48 -12.59
C SER A 460 11.08 18.04 -13.05
N LEU A 461 10.44 17.26 -12.19
CA LEU A 461 10.13 15.85 -12.35
C LEU A 461 8.62 15.67 -12.28
N ASP A 462 8.09 14.82 -13.15
CA ASP A 462 6.69 14.38 -13.11
C ASP A 462 6.52 13.36 -11.97
N LEU A 463 5.35 13.37 -11.33
CA LEU A 463 4.93 12.35 -10.36
C LEU A 463 4.23 11.23 -11.13
N ASN A 464 4.74 10.01 -11.02
CA ASN A 464 4.07 8.79 -11.48
C ASN A 464 3.25 8.23 -10.31
N VAL A 465 1.93 8.29 -10.43
CA VAL A 465 1.00 7.92 -9.36
C VAL A 465 0.99 6.41 -9.16
N SER A 466 0.92 5.64 -10.25
CA SER A 466 0.89 4.18 -10.20
C SER A 466 2.18 3.55 -9.67
N GLU A 467 3.33 4.16 -9.95
CA GLU A 467 4.62 3.66 -9.45
C GLU A 467 4.97 4.24 -8.07
N GLY A 468 4.24 5.25 -7.58
CA GLY A 468 4.60 5.95 -6.35
C GLY A 468 5.99 6.58 -6.44
N THR A 469 6.29 7.30 -7.53
CA THR A 469 7.60 7.94 -7.72
C THR A 469 7.53 9.37 -8.25
N LEU A 470 8.42 10.24 -7.78
CA LEU A 470 8.71 11.55 -8.41
C LEU A 470 9.95 11.41 -9.30
N GLY A 471 9.75 11.28 -10.60
CA GLY A 471 10.81 10.89 -11.54
C GLY A 471 11.31 9.48 -11.27
N SER A 472 12.44 9.33 -10.59
CA SER A 472 12.98 8.03 -10.15
C SER A 472 13.14 7.94 -8.63
N ILE A 473 12.57 8.89 -7.90
CA ILE A 473 12.64 8.99 -6.45
C ILE A 473 11.36 8.39 -5.88
N PRO A 474 11.40 7.30 -5.10
CA PRO A 474 10.19 6.74 -4.52
C PRO A 474 9.54 7.69 -3.50
N LEU A 475 8.23 7.63 -3.40
CA LEU A 475 7.49 8.24 -2.29
C LEU A 475 7.76 7.44 -1.01
N ALA A 476 7.78 8.13 0.13
CA ALA A 476 7.77 7.47 1.43
C ALA A 476 6.38 6.87 1.71
N ASP A 477 6.31 5.77 2.46
CA ASP A 477 5.03 5.11 2.82
C ASP A 477 4.06 6.06 3.56
N ASN A 478 4.62 7.05 4.26
CA ASN A 478 3.88 8.10 4.98
C ASN A 478 3.99 9.48 4.31
N VAL A 479 4.15 9.53 2.98
CA VAL A 479 4.18 10.79 2.23
C VAL A 479 2.93 11.62 2.52
N ARG A 480 3.11 12.91 2.82
CA ARG A 480 2.01 13.86 3.00
C ARG A 480 1.80 14.65 1.73
N ILE A 481 0.63 14.53 1.12
CA ILE A 481 0.30 15.21 -0.12
C ILE A 481 -0.70 16.32 0.18
N TYR A 482 -0.35 17.53 -0.19
CA TYR A 482 -1.21 18.70 -0.06
C TYR A 482 -1.55 19.23 -1.44
N GLU A 483 -2.72 19.82 -1.57
CA GLU A 483 -3.15 20.56 -2.74
C GLU A 483 -3.54 21.98 -2.37
N ARG A 484 -3.28 22.92 -3.28
CA ARG A 484 -3.88 24.25 -3.28
C ARG A 484 -4.29 24.63 -4.70
N ALA A 485 -5.10 25.66 -4.85
CA ALA A 485 -5.35 26.30 -6.13
C ALA A 485 -4.77 27.72 -6.11
N GLY A 486 -3.65 27.92 -6.80
CA GLY A 486 -2.90 29.16 -6.79
C GLY A 486 -2.38 29.50 -5.38
N THR A 487 -2.91 30.57 -4.78
CA THR A 487 -2.50 31.00 -3.42
C THR A 487 -3.58 30.72 -2.37
N SER A 488 -4.41 29.71 -2.57
CA SER A 488 -5.37 29.28 -1.55
C SER A 488 -4.65 28.68 -0.35
N VAL A 489 -5.39 28.50 0.75
CA VAL A 489 -4.97 27.57 1.80
C VAL A 489 -4.82 26.16 1.23
N VAL A 490 -4.01 25.33 1.89
CA VAL A 490 -3.79 23.94 1.47
C VAL A 490 -4.88 23.03 2.04
N THR A 491 -5.22 22.00 1.28
CA THR A 491 -6.01 20.83 1.71
C THR A 491 -5.12 19.61 1.60
N GLU A 492 -5.16 18.73 2.60
CA GLU A 492 -4.48 17.44 2.50
C GLU A 492 -5.31 16.47 1.65
N ILE A 493 -4.63 15.68 0.83
CA ILE A 493 -5.23 14.68 -0.05
C ILE A 493 -4.41 13.39 0.01
N ASP A 494 -5.01 12.28 -0.39
CA ASP A 494 -4.32 11.01 -0.53
C ASP A 494 -3.82 10.80 -1.96
N LEU A 495 -2.83 9.92 -2.15
CA LEU A 495 -2.30 9.62 -3.49
C LEU A 495 -3.39 9.05 -4.40
N GLU A 496 -4.34 8.30 -3.83
CA GLU A 496 -5.48 7.70 -4.53
C GLU A 496 -6.55 8.70 -4.99
N ASP A 497 -6.58 9.91 -4.43
CA ASP A 497 -7.45 10.99 -4.92
C ASP A 497 -7.06 11.43 -6.34
N ILE A 498 -5.80 11.21 -6.74
CA ILE A 498 -5.26 11.62 -8.03
C ILE A 498 -5.70 10.64 -9.13
N GLN A 499 -6.67 11.07 -9.92
CA GLN A 499 -7.26 10.26 -10.99
C GLN A 499 -6.34 10.06 -12.20
N SER A 500 -5.41 10.99 -12.43
CA SER A 500 -4.45 10.93 -13.53
C SER A 500 -3.24 10.07 -13.17
N ALA A 501 -2.85 9.15 -14.06
CA ALA A 501 -1.66 8.31 -13.86
C ALA A 501 -0.34 9.10 -13.69
N THR A 502 -0.31 10.36 -14.12
CA THR A 502 0.87 11.23 -14.00
C THR A 502 0.46 12.66 -13.69
N VAL A 503 1.09 13.27 -12.69
CA VAL A 503 1.01 14.72 -12.44
C VAL A 503 2.24 15.39 -13.02
N LYS A 504 2.05 16.47 -13.79
CA LYS A 504 3.17 17.16 -14.44
C LYS A 504 3.98 17.96 -13.45
N ALA A 505 5.28 18.08 -13.72
CA ALA A 505 6.18 18.91 -12.93
C ALA A 505 5.69 20.38 -12.78
N SER A 506 4.93 20.88 -13.76
CA SER A 506 4.31 22.21 -13.70
C SER A 506 3.23 22.37 -12.64
N ASP A 507 2.64 21.26 -12.22
CA ASP A 507 1.50 21.20 -11.31
C ASP A 507 1.96 20.74 -9.91
N ILE A 508 3.28 20.74 -9.68
CA ILE A 508 3.92 20.44 -8.40
C ILE A 508 4.65 21.70 -7.93
N ASP A 509 4.08 22.36 -6.93
CA ASP A 509 4.55 23.62 -6.37
C ASP A 509 5.73 23.46 -5.40
N PHE A 510 5.81 22.29 -4.74
CA PHE A 510 6.87 21.99 -3.79
C PHE A 510 6.96 20.48 -3.53
N TYR A 511 8.17 20.02 -3.23
CA TYR A 511 8.38 18.70 -2.65
C TYR A 511 9.62 18.71 -1.73
N VAL A 512 9.71 17.72 -0.85
CA VAL A 512 10.93 17.47 -0.06
C VAL A 512 11.16 15.98 0.10
N THR A 513 12.44 15.60 0.21
CA THR A 513 12.82 14.24 0.57
C THR A 513 13.20 14.14 2.05
N ASP A 514 12.94 12.98 2.65
CA ASP A 514 13.43 12.64 3.98
C ASP A 514 14.95 12.34 4.00
N SER A 515 15.46 11.85 5.13
CA SER A 515 16.88 11.45 5.28
C SER A 515 17.28 10.21 4.49
N ASN A 516 16.31 9.37 4.10
CA ASN A 516 16.52 8.18 3.27
C ASN A 516 16.49 8.51 1.77
N GLY A 517 16.13 9.74 1.42
CA GLY A 517 16.03 10.22 0.05
C GLY A 517 14.67 9.93 -0.59
N LEU A 518 13.67 9.50 0.18
CA LEU A 518 12.30 9.27 -0.28
C LEU A 518 11.51 10.57 -0.23
N VAL A 519 10.57 10.79 -1.15
CA VAL A 519 9.71 11.99 -1.12
C VAL A 519 8.73 11.88 0.05
N SER A 520 8.82 12.81 1.00
CA SER A 520 8.01 12.81 2.23
C SER A 520 6.92 13.87 2.27
N VAL A 521 7.03 14.93 1.46
CA VAL A 521 5.98 15.94 1.31
C VAL A 521 5.86 16.35 -0.14
N LEU A 522 4.62 16.50 -0.63
CA LEU A 522 4.27 17.08 -1.91
C LEU A 522 3.25 18.21 -1.71
N LEU A 523 3.38 19.27 -2.51
CA LEU A 523 2.36 20.30 -2.68
C LEU A 523 2.02 20.40 -4.16
N LEU A 524 0.77 20.10 -4.49
CA LEU A 524 0.21 20.13 -5.83
C LEU A 524 -0.56 21.44 -6.07
N ASP A 525 -0.62 21.88 -7.33
CA ASP A 525 -1.41 23.04 -7.77
C ASP A 525 -2.59 22.55 -8.62
N ASP A 526 -3.77 22.51 -8.01
CA ASP A 526 -5.08 22.25 -8.63
C ASP A 526 -5.12 20.99 -9.52
N VAL A 527 -4.81 19.82 -8.92
CA VAL A 527 -4.72 18.52 -9.64
C VAL A 527 -6.00 17.71 -9.50
N THR A 528 -6.49 17.57 -8.27
CA THR A 528 -7.71 16.84 -7.91
C THR A 528 -8.90 17.79 -7.84
N GLY A 529 -8.68 19.04 -7.44
CA GLY A 529 -9.70 20.05 -7.17
C GLY A 529 -10.25 19.98 -5.75
N SER A 530 -9.62 19.26 -4.84
CA SER A 530 -9.97 19.16 -3.42
C SER A 530 -9.66 20.44 -2.62
N ALA A 531 -8.86 21.36 -3.19
CA ALA A 531 -8.66 22.70 -2.62
C ALA A 531 -9.90 23.63 -2.68
N TYR A 532 -11.00 23.21 -3.32
CA TYR A 532 -12.18 24.04 -3.53
C TYR A 532 -13.34 23.66 -2.60
N THR A 533 -14.06 24.68 -2.13
CA THR A 533 -15.41 24.51 -1.58
C THR A 533 -16.42 24.58 -2.72
N TYR A 534 -17.14 23.49 -2.96
CA TYR A 534 -18.13 23.37 -4.03
C TYR A 534 -19.55 23.69 -3.55
N GLY A 535 -20.38 24.18 -4.47
CA GLY A 535 -21.80 24.46 -4.25
C GLY A 535 -22.39 25.44 -5.26
N LEU A 536 -23.51 26.04 -4.91
CA LEU A 536 -24.20 27.03 -5.74
C LEU A 536 -23.53 28.40 -5.61
N LEU A 537 -23.02 28.93 -6.71
CA LEU A 537 -22.31 30.21 -6.71
C LEU A 537 -23.27 31.40 -6.67
N THR A 538 -22.96 32.39 -5.82
CA THR A 538 -23.59 33.71 -5.84
C THR A 538 -22.54 34.80 -6.04
N MET A 539 -22.63 35.51 -7.16
CA MET A 539 -21.77 36.66 -7.47
C MET A 539 -22.39 37.95 -6.93
N GLY A 540 -21.56 38.79 -6.31
CA GLY A 540 -21.96 40.05 -5.73
C GLY A 540 -20.96 41.18 -5.96
N SER A 541 -21.18 42.28 -5.26
CA SER A 541 -20.23 43.39 -5.20
C SER A 541 -20.28 44.07 -3.86
N ARG A 542 -19.11 44.38 -3.29
CA ARG A 542 -18.95 45.10 -2.03
C ARG A 542 -18.25 46.42 -2.27
N THR A 543 -18.89 47.52 -1.86
CA THR A 543 -18.26 48.85 -1.92
C THR A 543 -17.63 49.18 -0.58
N GLU A 544 -16.35 49.47 -0.60
CA GLU A 544 -15.55 49.85 0.56
C GLU A 544 -14.98 51.27 0.37
N GLY A 545 -14.53 51.89 1.45
CA GLY A 545 -13.91 53.21 1.38
C GLY A 545 -12.74 53.35 2.35
N SER A 546 -11.66 53.97 1.88
CA SER A 546 -10.52 54.34 2.70
C SER A 546 -9.99 55.72 2.27
N GLY A 547 -9.71 56.60 3.24
CA GLY A 547 -9.13 57.92 2.98
C GLY A 547 -9.96 58.84 2.06
N GLY A 548 -11.28 58.66 1.96
CA GLY A 548 -12.17 59.46 1.12
C GLY A 548 -12.35 58.96 -0.31
N MET A 549 -11.69 57.86 -0.69
CA MET A 549 -11.96 57.14 -1.95
C MET A 549 -12.85 55.94 -1.70
N THR A 550 -13.81 55.70 -2.59
CA THR A 550 -14.64 54.48 -2.61
C THR A 550 -14.22 53.58 -3.75
N TYR A 551 -14.08 52.30 -3.48
CA TYR A 551 -13.81 51.27 -4.48
C TYR A 551 -14.81 50.13 -4.33
N THR A 552 -15.27 49.58 -5.46
CA THR A 552 -16.22 48.47 -5.49
C THR A 552 -15.49 47.22 -5.95
N ASN A 553 -15.42 46.23 -5.07
CA ASN A 553 -14.86 44.92 -5.34
C ASN A 553 -15.96 43.95 -5.76
N ARG A 554 -15.64 43.02 -6.65
CA ARG A 554 -16.50 41.87 -6.90
C ARG A 554 -16.39 40.90 -5.73
N THR A 555 -17.51 40.27 -5.39
CA THR A 555 -17.56 39.22 -4.37
C THR A 555 -18.13 37.93 -4.93
N VAL A 556 -17.83 36.83 -4.27
CA VAL A 556 -18.44 35.52 -4.49
C VAL A 556 -18.71 34.83 -3.15
N SER A 557 -19.81 34.11 -3.05
CA SER A 557 -20.10 33.16 -1.98
C SER A 557 -20.56 31.83 -2.58
N VAL A 558 -20.43 30.77 -1.80
CA VAL A 558 -20.92 29.42 -2.14
C VAL A 558 -21.99 29.03 -1.14
N GLU A 559 -23.05 28.41 -1.62
CA GLU A 559 -24.05 27.76 -0.77
C GLU A 559 -23.98 26.25 -1.00
N ASN A 560 -23.83 25.50 0.09
CA ASN A 560 -23.90 24.04 0.13
C ASN A 560 -24.65 23.57 1.40
N GLY A 561 -24.63 22.27 1.73
CA GLY A 561 -25.28 21.73 2.93
C GLY A 561 -24.71 22.27 4.24
N GLY A 562 -23.50 22.82 4.23
CA GLY A 562 -22.93 23.60 5.33
C GLY A 562 -23.53 25.01 5.49
N GLY A 563 -24.38 25.45 4.55
CA GLY A 563 -24.97 26.77 4.47
C GLY A 563 -24.23 27.69 3.50
N THR A 564 -24.58 28.98 3.52
CA THR A 564 -23.92 29.98 2.69
C THR A 564 -22.64 30.48 3.34
N THR A 565 -21.52 30.42 2.62
CA THR A 565 -20.27 31.02 3.07
C THR A 565 -20.39 32.54 3.19
N GLN A 566 -19.46 33.17 3.89
CA GLN A 566 -19.29 34.63 3.79
C GLN A 566 -18.99 35.07 2.35
N GLU A 567 -19.21 36.35 2.06
CA GLU A 567 -18.82 36.96 0.79
C GLU A 567 -17.31 37.21 0.73
N TYR A 568 -16.61 36.50 -0.15
CA TYR A 568 -15.18 36.67 -0.39
C TYR A 568 -14.95 37.68 -1.50
N ILE A 569 -13.99 38.60 -1.30
CA ILE A 569 -13.51 39.43 -2.42
C ILE A 569 -12.83 38.54 -3.45
N THR A 570 -13.12 38.76 -4.73
CA THR A 570 -12.49 38.03 -5.82
C THR A 570 -12.19 38.91 -7.02
N GLY A 571 -11.08 38.61 -7.71
CA GLY A 571 -10.78 39.13 -9.04
C GLY A 571 -11.43 38.32 -10.17
N GLN A 572 -11.91 37.11 -9.88
CA GLN A 572 -12.43 36.17 -10.87
C GLN A 572 -13.82 36.57 -11.36
N SER A 573 -14.22 36.08 -12.53
CA SER A 573 -15.54 36.30 -13.11
C SER A 573 -16.34 35.00 -13.10
N GLY A 574 -17.62 35.08 -12.76
CA GLY A 574 -18.52 33.92 -12.67
C GLY A 574 -19.96 34.29 -12.94
N ARG A 575 -20.87 33.33 -12.75
CA ARG A 575 -22.32 33.52 -12.90
C ARG A 575 -23.02 33.11 -11.61
N THR A 576 -24.00 33.90 -11.18
CA THR A 576 -24.89 33.52 -10.07
C THR A 576 -25.80 32.39 -10.52
N GLY A 577 -26.03 31.41 -9.65
CA GLY A 577 -26.94 30.29 -9.88
C GLY A 577 -26.33 29.11 -10.63
N THR A 578 -25.01 29.09 -10.84
CA THR A 578 -24.30 27.94 -11.42
C THR A 578 -23.61 27.14 -10.33
N MET A 579 -23.60 25.81 -10.45
CA MET A 579 -22.77 24.95 -9.61
C MET A 579 -21.28 25.18 -9.94
N GLY A 580 -20.48 25.37 -8.92
CA GLY A 580 -19.07 25.74 -9.06
C GLY A 580 -18.31 25.57 -7.75
N GLY A 581 -17.06 26.01 -7.74
CA GLY A 581 -16.20 25.95 -6.56
C GLY A 581 -15.38 27.23 -6.38
N ILE A 582 -15.06 27.56 -5.13
CA ILE A 582 -14.11 28.62 -4.79
C ILE A 582 -12.94 28.05 -3.98
N ALA A 583 -11.73 28.55 -4.27
CA ALA A 583 -10.56 28.32 -3.42
C ALA A 583 -10.16 29.65 -2.76
N VAL A 584 -9.97 29.63 -1.44
CA VAL A 584 -9.81 30.83 -0.61
C VAL A 584 -8.40 30.90 -0.01
N SER A 585 -7.75 32.05 -0.12
CA SER A 585 -6.44 32.31 0.51
C SER A 585 -6.54 32.50 2.02
N SER A 586 -5.44 32.38 2.73
CA SER A 586 -5.31 32.72 4.16
C SER A 586 -5.75 34.16 4.52
N GLU A 587 -5.75 35.09 3.57
CA GLU A 587 -6.30 36.46 3.75
C GLU A 587 -7.83 36.57 3.60
N GLY A 588 -8.54 35.47 3.33
CA GLY A 588 -9.99 35.48 3.09
C GLY A 588 -10.39 36.09 1.74
N LYS A 589 -9.62 35.83 0.68
CA LYS A 589 -9.96 36.20 -0.71
C LYS A 589 -10.17 34.94 -1.52
N ALA A 590 -11.21 34.91 -2.37
CA ALA A 590 -11.39 33.83 -3.33
C ALA A 590 -10.45 34.05 -4.51
N VAL A 591 -9.36 33.27 -4.54
CA VAL A 591 -8.24 33.40 -5.48
C VAL A 591 -8.46 32.58 -6.75
N SER A 592 -9.19 31.46 -6.63
CA SER A 592 -9.67 30.68 -7.76
C SER A 592 -11.19 30.50 -7.70
N LEU A 593 -11.80 30.37 -8.88
CA LEU A 593 -13.23 30.18 -9.09
C LEU A 593 -13.40 29.25 -10.30
N VAL A 594 -14.07 28.13 -10.11
CA VAL A 594 -14.38 27.15 -11.16
C VAL A 594 -15.89 26.99 -11.33
N THR A 595 -16.32 26.70 -12.55
CA THR A 595 -17.69 26.28 -12.85
C THR A 595 -17.66 24.80 -13.18
N LEU A 596 -18.55 24.02 -12.57
CA LEU A 596 -18.60 22.57 -12.81
C LEU A 596 -19.21 22.28 -14.18
N SER A 597 -18.71 21.21 -14.80
CA SER A 597 -19.37 20.60 -15.96
C SER A 597 -20.64 19.89 -15.48
N GLN A 598 -21.65 19.82 -16.35
CA GLN A 598 -22.95 19.22 -16.03
C GLN A 598 -23.26 18.10 -17.02
N ALA A 599 -23.64 16.93 -16.49
CA ALA A 599 -24.32 15.87 -17.23
C ALA A 599 -25.80 15.86 -16.82
N GLU A 600 -26.68 16.10 -17.77
CA GLU A 600 -28.14 16.09 -17.58
C GLU A 600 -28.71 14.68 -17.81
N ASP A 601 -29.93 14.45 -17.34
CA ASP A 601 -30.69 13.21 -17.56
C ASP A 601 -29.98 11.91 -17.12
N VAL A 602 -29.11 11.97 -16.11
CA VAL A 602 -28.39 10.79 -15.61
C VAL A 602 -29.35 9.90 -14.82
N SER A 603 -29.47 8.63 -15.21
CA SER A 603 -30.35 7.68 -14.54
C SER A 603 -29.75 7.16 -13.23
N GLN A 604 -30.60 6.84 -12.24
CA GLN A 604 -30.23 6.09 -11.03
C GLN A 604 -29.41 4.82 -11.33
N SER A 605 -29.68 4.16 -12.46
CA SER A 605 -28.96 2.94 -12.89
C SER A 605 -27.52 3.19 -13.37
N ALA A 606 -27.15 4.44 -13.64
CA ALA A 606 -25.78 4.82 -14.01
C ALA A 606 -24.84 4.90 -12.79
N PHE A 607 -25.39 4.94 -11.57
CA PHE A 607 -24.61 4.95 -10.35
C PHE A 607 -24.12 3.54 -10.02
N ASP A 608 -22.83 3.44 -9.72
CA ASP A 608 -22.16 2.25 -9.24
C ASP A 608 -21.89 2.42 -7.75
N GLY A 609 -22.78 1.89 -6.91
CA GLY A 609 -22.73 2.10 -5.47
C GLY A 609 -22.95 3.57 -5.06
N LEU A 610 -22.20 4.04 -4.07
CA LEU A 610 -22.11 5.46 -3.68
C LEU A 610 -20.84 6.14 -4.22
N ASP A 611 -19.94 5.37 -4.83
CA ASP A 611 -18.55 5.77 -5.03
C ASP A 611 -18.28 6.22 -6.46
N ALA A 612 -19.17 5.91 -7.41
CA ALA A 612 -19.01 6.30 -8.81
C ALA A 612 -20.33 6.42 -9.57
N VAL A 613 -20.23 7.08 -10.73
CA VAL A 613 -21.31 7.20 -11.72
C VAL A 613 -20.74 7.11 -13.14
N VAL A 614 -21.48 6.47 -14.03
CA VAL A 614 -21.11 6.36 -15.45
C VAL A 614 -21.71 7.52 -16.24
N ILE A 615 -20.85 8.39 -16.78
CA ILE A 615 -21.22 9.55 -17.59
C ILE A 615 -20.62 9.34 -18.99
N ASP A 616 -21.46 9.33 -20.03
CA ASP A 616 -21.03 9.09 -21.42
C ASP A 616 -20.15 7.84 -21.62
N GLY A 617 -20.42 6.79 -20.84
CA GLY A 617 -19.66 5.52 -20.87
C GLY A 617 -18.34 5.55 -20.10
N VAL A 618 -18.02 6.66 -19.43
CA VAL A 618 -16.85 6.80 -18.56
C VAL A 618 -17.30 6.65 -17.11
N ARG A 619 -16.63 5.78 -16.35
CA ARG A 619 -16.81 5.69 -14.89
C ARG A 619 -16.11 6.88 -14.24
N VAL A 620 -16.86 7.70 -13.52
CA VAL A 620 -16.38 8.90 -12.84
C VAL A 620 -16.56 8.71 -11.33
N PRO A 621 -15.49 8.81 -10.52
CA PRO A 621 -15.62 8.71 -9.07
C PRO A 621 -16.44 9.86 -8.50
N ILE A 622 -17.13 9.58 -7.40
CA ILE A 622 -17.83 10.56 -6.59
C ILE A 622 -16.93 10.92 -5.43
N SER A 623 -16.63 12.22 -5.27
CA SER A 623 -15.83 12.68 -4.13
C SER A 623 -16.55 12.36 -2.81
N ASP A 624 -15.80 12.00 -1.78
CA ASP A 624 -16.35 11.79 -0.43
C ASP A 624 -17.00 13.04 0.17
N THR A 625 -16.63 14.22 -0.36
CA THR A 625 -17.23 15.51 -0.01
C THR A 625 -18.40 15.91 -0.91
N ALA A 626 -18.80 15.05 -1.87
CA ALA A 626 -19.88 15.37 -2.78
C ALA A 626 -21.23 15.40 -2.06
N GLU A 627 -22.02 16.43 -2.36
CA GLU A 627 -23.30 16.66 -1.72
C GLU A 627 -24.48 16.48 -2.70
N GLY A 628 -25.65 16.21 -2.12
CA GLY A 628 -26.91 16.16 -2.86
C GLY A 628 -27.60 17.52 -2.90
N TYR A 629 -28.26 17.84 -4.01
CA TYR A 629 -29.12 19.01 -4.12
C TYR A 629 -30.50 18.59 -4.62
N ASN A 630 -31.57 19.08 -3.98
CA ASN A 630 -32.92 18.88 -4.47
C ASN A 630 -33.36 20.13 -5.25
N SER A 631 -33.47 19.99 -6.56
CA SER A 631 -33.76 21.13 -7.45
C SER A 631 -35.19 21.65 -7.31
N ASP A 632 -36.14 20.80 -6.90
CA ASP A 632 -37.55 21.16 -6.71
C ASP A 632 -37.76 21.98 -5.42
N THR A 633 -37.09 21.59 -4.34
CA THR A 633 -37.21 22.27 -3.04
C THR A 633 -36.18 23.36 -2.84
N GLU A 634 -35.18 23.46 -3.73
CA GLU A 634 -34.00 24.32 -3.61
C GLU A 634 -33.23 24.06 -2.31
N GLN A 635 -33.12 22.80 -1.88
CA GLN A 635 -32.47 22.42 -0.62
C GLN A 635 -31.29 21.47 -0.82
N TRP A 636 -30.22 21.71 -0.09
CA TRP A 636 -29.10 20.78 0.06
C TRP A 636 -29.50 19.60 0.95
N VAL A 637 -29.11 18.40 0.53
CA VAL A 637 -29.44 17.12 1.16
C VAL A 637 -28.23 16.19 1.07
N THR A 638 -28.25 15.07 1.79
CA THR A 638 -27.19 14.07 1.59
C THR A 638 -27.31 13.41 0.22
N LEU A 639 -26.21 12.88 -0.31
CA LEU A 639 -26.21 12.14 -1.58
C LEU A 639 -27.27 11.03 -1.61
N SER A 640 -27.37 10.27 -0.52
CA SER A 640 -28.38 9.21 -0.37
C SER A 640 -29.81 9.74 -0.36
N GLN A 641 -30.05 10.92 0.20
CA GLN A 641 -31.37 11.55 0.19
C GLN A 641 -31.75 12.07 -1.20
N ALA A 642 -30.82 12.70 -1.92
CA ALA A 642 -31.04 13.10 -3.30
C ALA A 642 -31.40 11.88 -4.17
N ARG A 643 -30.63 10.80 -4.04
CA ARG A 643 -30.85 9.54 -4.78
C ARG A 643 -32.12 8.78 -4.42
N ALA A 644 -32.71 9.06 -3.28
CA ALA A 644 -34.01 8.49 -2.89
C ALA A 644 -35.19 9.31 -3.42
N TYR A 645 -34.95 10.54 -3.87
CA TYR A 645 -36.01 11.49 -4.27
C TYR A 645 -36.41 11.36 -5.73
N SER A 646 -35.45 11.09 -6.62
CA SER A 646 -35.66 11.01 -8.07
C SER A 646 -34.98 9.78 -8.68
N ASP A 647 -35.39 9.42 -9.88
CA ASP A 647 -34.72 8.42 -10.73
C ASP A 647 -33.82 9.08 -11.80
N THR A 648 -33.84 10.42 -11.89
CA THR A 648 -33.11 11.24 -12.86
C THR A 648 -32.35 12.36 -12.15
N PHE A 649 -31.11 12.61 -12.58
CA PHE A 649 -30.19 13.52 -11.91
C PHE A 649 -29.44 14.40 -12.89
N ALA A 650 -29.16 15.64 -12.48
CA ALA A 650 -28.05 16.41 -13.01
C ALA A 650 -26.79 16.16 -12.17
N VAL A 651 -25.75 15.61 -12.80
CA VAL A 651 -24.47 15.33 -12.15
C VAL A 651 -23.46 16.41 -12.51
N TYR A 652 -22.90 17.06 -11.49
CA TYR A 652 -21.91 18.12 -11.65
C TYR A 652 -20.52 17.63 -11.25
N TYR A 653 -19.56 17.78 -12.16
CA TYR A 653 -18.21 17.26 -11.99
C TYR A 653 -17.13 18.30 -12.34
N SER A 654 -16.00 18.22 -11.63
CA SER A 654 -14.76 18.93 -11.96
C SER A 654 -13.95 18.11 -12.96
N GLY A 655 -12.92 18.71 -13.58
CA GLY A 655 -12.03 18.01 -14.51
C GLY A 655 -12.67 17.68 -15.86
N THR A 656 -12.01 16.78 -16.59
CA THR A 656 -12.35 16.32 -17.95
C THR A 656 -12.66 14.83 -17.92
N LEU A 657 -13.80 14.43 -18.52
CA LEU A 657 -14.21 13.03 -18.61
C LEU A 657 -13.12 12.18 -19.28
N GLY A 658 -12.78 11.06 -18.66
CA GLY A 658 -11.77 10.12 -19.14
C GLY A 658 -10.32 10.55 -18.87
N VAL A 659 -10.12 11.63 -18.12
CA VAL A 659 -8.80 12.13 -17.72
C VAL A 659 -8.71 12.23 -16.20
N ASP A 660 -9.45 13.16 -15.60
CA ASP A 660 -9.34 13.57 -14.20
C ASP A 660 -10.70 13.99 -13.58
N ALA A 661 -11.80 13.56 -14.21
CA ALA A 661 -13.12 13.97 -13.75
C ALA A 661 -13.47 13.39 -12.37
N VAL A 662 -14.07 14.23 -11.52
CA VAL A 662 -14.59 13.85 -10.19
C VAL A 662 -15.93 14.53 -9.96
N VAL A 663 -16.94 13.77 -9.53
CA VAL A 663 -18.26 14.33 -9.19
C VAL A 663 -18.19 15.09 -7.87
N ARG A 664 -18.74 16.31 -7.89
CA ARG A 664 -18.75 17.24 -6.73
C ARG A 664 -20.16 17.52 -6.21
N VAL A 665 -21.18 17.47 -7.07
CA VAL A 665 -22.59 17.66 -6.66
C VAL A 665 -23.49 16.75 -7.49
N VAL A 666 -24.48 16.14 -6.87
CA VAL A 666 -25.57 15.42 -7.56
C VAL A 666 -26.90 16.08 -7.26
N ALA A 667 -27.53 16.65 -8.27
CA ALA A 667 -28.83 17.30 -8.14
C ALA A 667 -29.95 16.35 -8.58
N ALA A 668 -30.91 16.09 -7.70
CA ALA A 668 -32.15 15.40 -8.04
C ALA A 668 -33.09 16.35 -8.78
N GLU A 669 -33.69 15.86 -9.88
CA GLU A 669 -34.62 16.58 -10.76
C GLU A 669 -36.02 15.99 -10.75
#